data_AF-A0A2X3KF91-F1
#
_entry.id   AF-A0A2X3KF91-F1
#
_cell.length_a   1.000
_cell.length_b   1.000
_cell.length_c   1.000
_cell.angle_alpha   90.00
_cell.angle_beta   90.00
_cell.angle_gamma   90.00
#
_symmetry.space_group_name_H-M   'P 1'
#
loop_
_entity.id
_entity.type
_entity.pdbx_description
1 polymer ?
#
loop_
_entity_poly.entity_id
_entity_poly.type
_entity_poly.pdbx_seq_one_letter_code
_entity_poly.pdbx_strand_id
1 'polypeptide(L)'
;MPTVPQYQRQSQTQTAPVMTSNLRVPENPLVQGIQQAADTSINMMADAKRKADVALSQDALLQFNQFGDDQFNNPDNGLITKQGKAALGQSDVVMQNMQQKAQDLLGTVPDGEARQQLSFQLQQSMQSFHNQARRYEVDQFQQFQDQAFTSGNSLAVTQSTDLYNDNQAFVGLAKQRFDAIDQYADAHGMPDEWRVQQKTQLKEQMGQSAWVGNIAQKYSELLQTNGEPGDLDGVSRVVAHGNSGAARGLRNNNPGNIEAGSNPWEGQTGSDGRFATFATPEHGIRALGKNLLSYQRQGYDTVSEIVNRWAPASDGNNTDAYIKALCSALGVGANDPLDVSNPKTLAALCAGIVKHENGSVPYSADQLETGVSAALGLTNLDSPKRYTGNAAFDAMSPQMQMQALRQANELNNQYRQQYAEQLSSVVKDAYSALDEGLRPAQLPSEADFIRANGPRVGALKWQDMQAQIQYGGVIGAAKDLTPEGRQDILERLRPQDPNAPGFAANQQRWEKMQSKFKQMDTEWQAQQGRNRLVSSLQNNFPLDPNDKSNQAAVDHYFAQDIAPSFSISDPQSINALATVTTKSGMIPTQVKTMLNSGATSRDPALVVPMAKFYGQLFDNNPAAAATLDKGTMAFYGKVYDYSRAGVPEDKAVDMAYSQVFQQDDRMKQMLSTAMRDKKYVAARTTAAQNNASSLTSFGSWSPDITDPGKSNAAYQRDYQTIYDANFAQTGGDADQAEKMTNAMIRTTWGVSTINGSAEVMKYAPEALYGVNSGSGNWIEGQWYQEKNELKAKAFGGARSDTDLVIVSDGVTPRDKSYAVMVRQKNQDGYDDVRPYYGENGLPVRFKPDQQTSPMYRQTMQFQQQRVDEARVKREGNPLPQFSNNEGYTPPDLTKPFGYGSANNLPSNIYAGGK
;
A
#
# COMPACT_ATOMS: atom_id res chain seq x y z
N MET A 1 22.42 9.10 37.40
CA MET A 1 22.06 9.56 38.75
C MET A 1 22.23 8.41 39.74
N PRO A 2 23.17 8.48 40.68
CA PRO A 2 23.18 7.66 41.87
C PRO A 2 22.88 8.50 43.13
N THR A 3 22.19 7.87 44.07
CA THR A 3 21.60 8.38 45.31
C THR A 3 22.67 8.77 46.35
N VAL A 4 22.52 9.93 47.00
CA VAL A 4 23.39 10.41 48.09
C VAL A 4 22.89 9.84 49.43
N PRO A 5 23.76 9.33 50.34
CA PRO A 5 23.35 8.93 51.68
C PRO A 5 23.12 10.16 52.56
N GLN A 6 21.96 10.24 53.23
CA GLN A 6 21.71 11.21 54.29
C GLN A 6 22.41 10.78 55.59
N TYR A 7 23.28 11.64 56.12
CA TYR A 7 23.77 11.53 57.49
C TYR A 7 22.90 12.38 58.42
N GLN A 8 22.09 11.73 59.26
CA GLN A 8 21.48 12.32 60.44
C GLN A 8 22.56 12.54 61.51
N ARG A 9 22.88 13.79 61.84
CA ARG A 9 23.61 14.11 63.08
C ARG A 9 22.64 14.00 64.26
N GLN A 10 22.77 12.94 65.04
CA GLN A 10 22.22 12.85 66.38
C GLN A 10 23.07 13.72 67.32
N SER A 11 22.48 14.78 67.86
CA SER A 11 23.00 15.51 69.00
C SER A 11 22.77 14.70 70.27
N GLN A 12 23.83 14.14 70.86
CA GLN A 12 23.82 13.69 72.25
C GLN A 12 24.54 14.74 73.11
N THR A 13 23.78 15.34 74.01
CA THR A 13 24.25 16.13 75.15
C THR A 13 24.89 15.19 76.16
N GLN A 14 26.22 15.26 76.32
CA GLN A 14 26.92 14.65 77.46
C GLN A 14 27.37 15.75 78.41
N THR A 15 26.68 15.83 79.54
CA THR A 15 27.07 16.58 80.73
C THR A 15 28.21 15.85 81.42
N ALA A 16 29.35 16.52 81.60
CA ALA A 16 30.47 16.04 82.41
C ALA A 16 30.31 16.50 83.88
N PRO A 17 30.64 15.65 84.86
CA PRO A 17 30.38 15.90 86.28
C PRO A 17 31.40 16.86 86.90
N VAL A 18 30.93 17.78 87.74
CA VAL A 18 31.78 18.60 88.61
C VAL A 18 32.24 17.75 89.78
N MET A 19 33.52 17.38 89.78
CA MET A 19 34.21 16.75 90.90
C MET A 19 34.35 17.75 92.05
N THR A 20 33.64 17.49 93.14
CA THR A 20 33.87 18.10 94.45
C THR A 20 35.02 17.37 95.14
N SER A 21 36.05 18.10 95.57
CA SER A 21 37.06 17.57 96.49
C SER A 21 37.10 18.44 97.74
N ASN A 22 36.64 17.81 98.83
CA ASN A 22 36.66 18.28 100.20
C ASN A 22 38.09 18.48 100.72
N LEU A 23 38.31 19.53 101.51
CA LEU A 23 39.25 19.49 102.64
C LEU A 23 38.53 19.88 103.94
N ARG A 24 38.53 18.92 104.89
CA ARG A 24 38.16 19.00 106.32
C ARG A 24 39.22 19.83 107.09
N VAL A 25 38.89 20.79 107.98
CA VAL A 25 38.55 20.70 109.46
C VAL A 25 39.73 20.11 110.30
N PRO A 26 40.14 20.54 111.54
CA PRO A 26 39.40 21.24 112.64
C PRO A 26 40.17 22.27 113.57
N GLU A 27 39.39 22.93 114.46
CA GLU A 27 39.55 23.24 115.93
C GLU A 27 40.88 23.84 116.50
N ASN A 28 40.95 24.69 117.54
CA ASN A 28 40.22 24.83 118.82
C ASN A 28 40.69 26.14 119.60
N PRO A 29 40.37 26.45 120.88
CA PRO A 29 39.28 27.34 121.33
C PRO A 29 39.66 28.46 122.36
N LEU A 30 38.63 29.16 122.89
CA LEU A 30 38.56 29.88 124.20
C LEU A 30 39.41 31.18 124.32
N VAL A 31 38.94 32.33 124.83
CA VAL A 31 38.31 32.62 126.13
C VAL A 31 37.59 33.99 126.11
N GLN A 32 36.36 34.02 126.63
CA GLN A 32 35.59 35.07 127.35
C GLN A 32 35.83 36.58 127.11
N GLY A 33 34.72 37.30 126.92
CA GLY A 33 34.64 38.75 127.19
C GLY A 33 33.44 39.46 126.54
N ILE A 34 32.22 39.17 127.01
CA ILE A 34 31.04 39.98 126.65
C ILE A 34 31.07 41.28 127.46
N GLN A 35 31.43 42.38 126.78
CA GLN A 35 31.09 43.78 127.09
C GLN A 35 31.32 44.57 125.78
N GLN A 36 30.46 44.41 124.76
CA GLN A 36 29.28 45.26 124.50
C GLN A 36 29.65 46.76 124.38
N ALA A 37 29.34 47.52 123.34
CA ALA A 37 28.67 47.27 122.06
C ALA A 37 28.73 48.53 121.15
N ALA A 38 29.83 49.29 121.07
CA ALA A 38 29.87 50.56 120.32
C ALA A 38 30.91 50.63 119.17
N ASP A 39 32.17 50.23 119.37
CA ASP A 39 33.24 50.46 118.37
C ASP A 39 33.44 49.34 117.33
N THR A 40 32.91 48.14 117.55
CA THR A 40 32.95 47.05 116.56
C THR A 40 32.03 47.32 115.37
N SER A 41 31.03 48.20 115.52
CA SER A 41 30.05 48.51 114.47
C SER A 41 30.67 49.29 113.30
N ILE A 42 31.65 50.16 113.54
CA ILE A 42 32.21 51.06 112.52
C ILE A 42 33.15 50.31 111.55
N ASN A 43 34.02 49.43 112.06
CA ASN A 43 34.90 48.62 111.21
C ASN A 43 34.15 47.48 110.49
N MET A 44 33.15 46.86 111.13
CA MET A 44 32.28 45.90 110.46
C MET A 44 31.41 46.56 109.37
N MET A 45 30.99 47.81 109.55
CA MET A 45 30.24 48.57 108.54
C MET A 45 31.12 48.99 107.36
N ALA A 46 32.39 49.35 107.59
CA ALA A 46 33.35 49.63 106.52
C ALA A 46 33.75 48.36 105.72
N ASP A 47 33.88 47.20 106.39
CA ASP A 47 34.08 45.91 105.72
C ASP A 47 32.82 45.41 105.00
N ALA A 48 31.63 45.59 105.60
CA ALA A 48 30.36 45.27 104.96
C ALA A 48 30.14 46.16 103.73
N LYS A 49 30.50 47.44 103.80
CA LYS A 49 30.45 48.37 102.66
C LYS A 49 31.43 47.97 101.56
N ARG A 50 32.69 47.65 101.88
CA ARG A 50 33.66 47.15 100.87
C ARG A 50 33.21 45.84 100.23
N LYS A 51 32.65 44.90 101.01
CA LYS A 51 32.09 43.65 100.46
C LYS A 51 30.86 43.91 99.58
N ALA A 52 30.02 44.88 99.94
CA ALA A 52 28.89 45.31 99.12
C ALA A 52 29.35 45.97 97.81
N ASP A 53 30.34 46.87 97.86
CA ASP A 53 30.90 47.52 96.68
C ASP A 53 31.57 46.49 95.74
N VAL A 54 32.27 45.48 96.30
CA VAL A 54 32.82 44.36 95.54
C VAL A 54 31.72 43.49 94.94
N ALA A 55 30.65 43.18 95.68
CA ALA A 55 29.52 42.40 95.16
C ALA A 55 28.79 43.14 94.04
N LEU A 56 28.57 44.45 94.18
CA LEU A 56 28.03 45.31 93.12
C LEU A 56 28.95 45.33 91.90
N SER A 57 30.27 45.36 92.09
CA SER A 57 31.23 45.29 90.98
C SER A 57 31.20 43.95 90.24
N GLN A 58 31.05 42.83 90.96
CA GLN A 58 30.96 41.50 90.36
C GLN A 58 29.64 41.31 89.61
N ASP A 59 28.53 41.80 90.17
CA ASP A 59 27.22 41.80 89.51
C ASP A 59 27.24 42.67 88.24
N ALA A 60 27.83 43.86 88.32
CA ALA A 60 28.03 44.72 87.15
C ALA A 60 28.86 44.03 86.06
N LEU A 61 29.95 43.34 86.42
CA LEU A 61 30.76 42.59 85.45
C LEU A 61 29.99 41.41 84.83
N LEU A 62 29.17 40.70 85.61
CA LEU A 62 28.31 39.63 85.11
C LEU A 62 27.27 40.16 84.12
N GLN A 63 26.57 41.23 84.49
CA GLN A 63 25.61 41.91 83.61
C GLN A 63 26.27 42.43 82.33
N PHE A 64 27.51 42.92 82.43
CA PHE A 64 28.28 43.36 81.27
C PHE A 64 28.61 42.21 80.32
N ASN A 65 29.09 41.07 80.85
CA ASN A 65 29.42 39.92 80.03
C ASN A 65 28.18 39.27 79.41
N GLN A 66 27.05 39.23 80.11
CA GLN A 66 25.76 38.78 79.56
C GLN A 66 25.28 39.69 78.44
N PHE A 67 25.36 41.01 78.63
CA PHE A 67 25.04 41.97 77.59
C PHE A 67 25.97 41.81 76.37
N GLY A 68 27.27 41.62 76.61
CA GLY A 68 28.24 41.32 75.56
C GLY A 68 27.90 40.05 74.79
N ASP A 69 27.54 38.95 75.47
CA ASP A 69 27.12 37.70 74.83
C ASP A 69 25.85 37.90 73.99
N ASP A 70 24.86 38.62 74.50
CA ASP A 70 23.63 38.95 73.78
C ASP A 70 23.89 39.79 72.53
N GLN A 71 24.82 40.76 72.58
CA GLN A 71 25.21 41.55 71.39
C GLN A 71 25.76 40.67 70.27
N PHE A 72 26.27 39.48 70.57
CA PHE A 72 26.74 38.52 69.58
C PHE A 72 25.68 37.50 69.22
N ASN A 73 25.20 36.76 70.22
CA ASN A 73 24.49 35.49 70.06
C ASN A 73 22.97 35.62 70.05
N ASN A 74 22.41 36.81 70.28
CA ASN A 74 20.98 37.00 70.22
C ASN A 74 20.44 36.68 68.82
N PRO A 75 19.49 35.73 68.68
CA PRO A 75 19.02 35.25 67.38
C PRO A 75 18.20 36.29 66.61
N ASP A 76 17.66 37.31 67.29
CA ASP A 76 16.80 38.33 66.68
C ASP A 76 17.59 39.57 66.25
N ASN A 77 18.63 39.94 67.00
CA ASN A 77 19.34 41.22 66.80
C ASN A 77 20.86 41.19 67.02
N GLY A 78 21.44 40.06 67.41
CA GLY A 78 22.87 39.94 67.65
C GLY A 78 23.70 39.98 66.37
N LEU A 79 25.01 40.16 66.51
CA LEU A 79 25.97 40.23 65.40
C LEU A 79 25.89 39.01 64.46
N ILE A 80 25.56 37.81 64.99
CA ILE A 80 25.41 36.58 64.19
C ILE A 80 24.33 36.68 63.09
N THR A 81 23.38 37.61 63.24
CA THR A 81 22.31 37.85 62.26
C THR A 81 22.78 38.69 61.07
N LYS A 82 23.94 39.34 61.17
CA LYS A 82 24.51 40.23 60.16
C LYS A 82 25.56 39.46 59.34
N GLN A 83 25.14 38.80 58.27
CA GLN A 83 26.02 38.00 57.41
C GLN A 83 26.54 38.75 56.18
N GLY A 84 27.68 38.31 55.63
CA GLY A 84 28.28 38.87 54.42
C GLY A 84 28.55 40.38 54.52
N LYS A 85 28.10 41.16 53.52
CA LYS A 85 28.27 42.63 53.51
C LYS A 85 27.61 43.34 54.70
N ALA A 86 26.56 42.75 55.29
CA ALA A 86 25.85 43.36 56.41
C ALA A 86 26.65 43.34 57.73
N ALA A 87 27.69 42.51 57.84
CA ALA A 87 28.59 42.45 59.00
C ALA A 87 29.56 43.63 59.08
N LEU A 88 29.78 44.34 57.97
CA LEU A 88 30.79 45.41 57.86
C LEU A 88 30.45 46.60 58.76
N GLY A 89 31.41 47.06 59.55
CA GLY A 89 31.29 48.13 60.55
C GLY A 89 30.47 47.75 61.79
N GLN A 90 29.99 46.50 61.89
CA GLN A 90 29.19 46.09 63.05
C GLN A 90 30.06 45.85 64.29
N SER A 91 31.37 45.59 64.13
CA SER A 91 32.27 45.53 65.29
C SER A 91 32.37 46.88 66.03
N ASP A 92 32.35 47.99 65.30
CA ASP A 92 32.33 49.33 65.89
C ASP A 92 31.00 49.64 66.60
N VAL A 93 29.87 49.15 66.07
CA VAL A 93 28.56 49.28 66.71
C VAL A 93 28.49 48.47 68.00
N VAL A 94 28.97 47.22 67.99
CA VAL A 94 29.08 46.39 69.20
C VAL A 94 29.96 47.11 70.24
N MET A 95 31.06 47.72 69.82
CA MET A 95 31.92 48.49 70.72
C MET A 95 31.26 49.72 71.31
N GLN A 96 30.50 50.49 70.53
CA GLN A 96 29.76 51.64 71.04
C GLN A 96 28.72 51.23 72.08
N ASN A 97 27.97 50.16 71.80
CA ASN A 97 26.97 49.62 72.72
C ASN A 97 27.62 49.12 74.03
N MET A 98 28.74 48.42 73.92
CA MET A 98 29.53 47.94 75.07
C MET A 98 30.11 49.10 75.88
N GLN A 99 30.62 50.15 75.23
CA GLN A 99 31.14 51.32 75.91
C GLN A 99 30.05 52.06 76.71
N GLN A 100 28.85 52.21 76.13
CA GLN A 100 27.71 52.81 76.83
C GLN A 100 27.31 51.96 78.04
N LYS A 101 27.17 50.65 77.86
CA LYS A 101 26.80 49.73 78.95
C LYS A 101 27.83 49.73 80.08
N ALA A 102 29.12 49.78 79.75
CA ALA A 102 30.20 49.89 80.73
C ALA A 102 30.11 51.19 81.55
N GLN A 103 29.79 52.33 80.92
CA GLN A 103 29.61 53.61 81.61
C GLN A 103 28.41 53.58 82.56
N ASP A 104 27.27 53.04 82.11
CA ASP A 104 26.06 52.91 82.91
C ASP A 104 26.31 52.05 84.16
N LEU A 105 26.96 50.90 83.97
CA LEU A 105 27.31 49.98 85.05
C LEU A 105 28.39 50.52 85.99
N LEU A 106 29.36 51.29 85.48
CA LEU A 106 30.29 52.01 86.34
C LEU A 106 29.59 53.05 87.20
N GLY A 107 28.47 53.63 86.74
CA GLY A 107 27.66 54.58 87.51
C GLY A 107 26.88 53.97 88.67
N THR A 108 26.67 52.64 88.69
CA THR A 108 25.94 51.95 89.77
C THR A 108 26.83 51.55 90.95
N VAL A 109 28.16 51.55 90.75
CA VAL A 109 29.15 51.24 91.78
C VAL A 109 29.70 52.55 92.40
N PRO A 110 29.67 52.72 93.74
CA PRO A 110 30.20 53.90 94.39
C PRO A 110 31.69 54.17 94.10
N ASP A 111 32.11 55.44 94.19
CA ASP A 111 33.51 55.83 94.00
C ASP A 111 34.44 55.17 95.04
N GLY A 112 35.45 54.44 94.55
CA GLY A 112 36.41 53.71 95.38
C GLY A 112 37.23 52.68 94.59
N GLU A 113 38.01 51.85 95.30
CA GLU A 113 38.88 50.83 94.73
C GLU A 113 38.12 49.79 93.89
N ALA A 114 36.93 49.37 94.34
CA ALA A 114 36.09 48.41 93.60
C ALA A 114 35.64 48.96 92.23
N ARG A 115 35.36 50.26 92.11
CA ARG A 115 35.00 50.92 90.83
C ARG A 115 36.21 51.00 89.89
N GLN A 116 37.40 51.25 90.42
CA GLN A 116 38.64 51.26 89.62
C GLN A 116 38.99 49.86 89.10
N GLN A 117 38.85 48.84 89.94
CA GLN A 117 39.06 47.44 89.54
C GLN A 117 38.03 47.00 88.50
N LEU A 118 36.75 47.34 88.69
CA LEU A 118 35.70 47.10 87.72
C LEU A 118 36.00 47.78 86.38
N SER A 119 36.41 49.05 86.38
CA SER A 119 36.78 49.77 85.16
C SER A 119 37.84 49.02 84.34
N PHE A 120 38.90 48.53 85.00
CA PHE A 120 39.93 47.73 84.36
C PHE A 120 39.42 46.38 83.83
N GLN A 121 38.53 45.71 84.57
CA GLN A 121 37.92 44.44 84.14
C GLN A 121 36.96 44.61 82.97
N LEU A 122 36.13 45.67 82.98
CA LEU A 122 35.25 46.04 81.87
C LEU A 122 36.06 46.39 80.63
N GLN A 123 37.18 47.11 80.77
CA GLN A 123 38.06 47.43 79.65
C GLN A 123 38.66 46.18 78.99
N GLN A 124 39.10 45.21 79.78
CA GLN A 124 39.60 43.93 79.25
C GLN A 124 38.50 43.11 78.57
N SER A 125 37.32 43.04 79.18
CA SER A 125 36.17 42.33 78.59
C SER A 125 35.73 42.99 77.28
N MET A 126 35.63 44.32 77.24
CA MET A 126 35.38 45.10 76.01
C MET A 126 36.38 44.76 74.91
N GLN A 127 37.68 44.69 75.23
CA GLN A 127 38.70 44.37 74.25
C GLN A 127 38.58 42.93 73.73
N SER A 128 38.18 41.98 74.58
CA SER A 128 37.90 40.59 74.18
C SER A 128 36.72 40.53 73.19
N PHE A 129 35.61 41.16 73.53
CA PHE A 129 34.43 41.24 72.65
C PHE A 129 34.74 42.00 71.35
N HIS A 130 35.53 43.08 71.39
CA HIS A 130 35.96 43.77 70.16
C HIS A 130 36.68 42.83 69.19
N ASN A 131 37.65 42.08 69.72
CA ASN A 131 38.43 41.15 68.92
C ASN A 131 37.56 40.03 68.35
N GLN A 132 36.55 39.57 69.10
CA GLN A 132 35.58 38.59 68.62
C GLN A 132 34.68 39.16 67.52
N ALA A 133 34.18 40.40 67.66
CA ALA A 133 33.33 41.05 66.66
C ALA A 133 34.11 41.31 65.38
N ARG A 134 35.34 41.81 65.52
CA ARG A 134 36.23 42.06 64.39
C ARG A 134 36.57 40.77 63.63
N ARG A 135 36.83 39.66 64.33
CA ARG A 135 37.06 38.36 63.68
C ARG A 135 35.84 37.91 62.89
N TYR A 136 34.66 37.95 63.51
CA TYR A 136 33.40 37.60 62.83
C TYR A 136 33.14 38.48 61.60
N GLU A 137 33.30 39.79 61.73
CA GLU A 137 33.16 40.73 60.62
C GLU A 137 34.11 40.42 59.46
N VAL A 138 35.39 40.20 59.76
CA VAL A 138 36.41 39.84 58.75
C VAL A 138 36.06 38.52 58.07
N ASP A 139 35.68 37.49 58.84
CA ASP A 139 35.32 36.18 58.30
C ASP A 139 34.08 36.27 57.39
N GLN A 140 33.04 37.03 57.79
CA GLN A 140 31.84 37.25 56.98
C GLN A 140 32.13 38.04 55.71
N PHE A 141 32.97 39.07 55.80
CA PHE A 141 33.35 39.87 54.65
C PHE A 141 34.21 39.08 53.66
N GLN A 142 35.09 38.20 54.15
CA GLN A 142 35.87 37.29 53.30
C GLN A 142 34.96 36.28 52.58
N GLN A 143 34.03 35.64 53.30
CA GLN A 143 33.06 34.71 52.70
C GLN A 143 32.21 35.37 51.60
N PHE A 144 31.78 36.62 51.81
CA PHE A 144 31.05 37.38 50.78
C PHE A 144 31.88 37.63 49.53
N GLN A 145 33.15 38.01 49.68
CA GLN A 145 34.06 38.21 48.55
C GLN A 145 34.31 36.92 47.78
N ASP A 146 34.54 35.80 48.46
CA ASP A 146 34.72 34.48 47.85
C ASP A 146 33.50 34.03 47.05
N GLN A 147 32.31 34.22 47.63
CA GLN A 147 31.05 33.88 46.98
C GLN A 147 30.78 34.78 45.77
N ALA A 148 31.02 36.08 45.87
CA ALA A 148 30.85 37.03 44.76
C ALA A 148 31.84 36.73 43.62
N PHE A 149 33.08 36.40 43.96
CA PHE A 149 34.11 35.98 42.99
C PHE A 149 33.69 34.72 42.24
N THR A 150 33.33 33.67 42.97
CA THR A 150 32.93 32.37 42.39
C THR A 150 31.66 32.50 41.55
N SER A 151 30.64 33.20 42.07
CA SER A 151 29.38 33.43 41.36
C SER A 151 29.57 34.26 40.09
N GLY A 152 30.45 35.26 40.13
CA GLY A 152 30.79 36.05 38.95
C GLY A 152 31.46 35.24 37.84
N ASN A 153 32.34 34.31 38.21
CA ASN A 153 32.97 33.39 37.25
C ASN A 153 31.94 32.41 36.66
N SER A 154 31.08 31.82 37.50
CA SER A 154 30.00 30.96 37.04
C SER A 154 29.02 31.70 36.11
N LEU A 155 28.69 32.96 36.42
CA LEU A 155 27.83 33.77 35.57
C LEU A 155 28.48 34.06 34.20
N ALA A 156 29.79 34.35 34.18
CA ALA A 156 30.52 34.54 32.92
C ALA A 156 30.54 33.28 32.05
N VAL A 157 30.69 32.10 32.66
CA VAL A 157 30.54 30.82 31.95
C VAL A 157 29.15 30.71 31.34
N THR A 158 28.09 30.96 32.10
CA THR A 158 26.70 30.95 31.58
C THR A 158 26.51 31.96 30.44
N GLN A 159 26.98 33.19 30.60
CA GLN A 159 26.88 34.26 29.59
C GLN A 159 27.64 33.93 28.31
N SER A 160 28.70 33.12 28.38
CA SER A 160 29.49 32.73 27.22
C SER A 160 28.77 31.79 26.25
N THR A 161 27.68 31.15 26.67
CA THR A 161 26.89 30.17 25.90
C THR A 161 26.51 30.65 24.49
N ASP A 162 26.21 31.94 24.33
CA ASP A 162 25.78 32.51 23.05
C ASP A 162 26.91 33.19 22.28
N LEU A 163 28.11 33.30 22.87
CA LEU A 163 29.20 34.12 22.35
C LEU A 163 30.14 33.38 21.38
N TYR A 164 29.77 32.17 20.93
CA TYR A 164 30.62 31.38 20.02
C TYR A 164 30.99 32.12 18.72
N ASN A 165 30.07 32.91 18.17
CA ASN A 165 30.29 33.68 16.94
C ASN A 165 30.62 35.16 17.19
N ASP A 166 30.70 35.58 18.47
CA ASP A 166 30.99 36.96 18.85
C ASP A 166 32.32 37.03 19.59
N ASN A 167 33.40 37.06 18.81
CA ASN A 167 34.75 37.16 19.32
C ASN A 167 34.95 38.39 20.21
N GLN A 168 34.34 39.53 19.87
CA GLN A 168 34.54 40.78 20.61
C GLN A 168 33.87 40.69 21.98
N ALA A 169 32.62 40.23 22.04
CA ALA A 169 31.91 40.04 23.30
C ALA A 169 32.56 38.96 24.17
N PHE A 170 33.00 37.83 23.59
CA PHE A 170 33.69 36.77 24.33
C PHE A 170 34.98 37.29 24.97
N VAL A 171 35.83 37.96 24.17
CA VAL A 171 37.10 38.52 24.67
C VAL A 171 36.84 39.63 25.70
N GLY A 172 35.81 40.47 25.51
CA GLY A 172 35.43 41.51 26.46
C GLY A 172 35.03 40.94 27.82
N LEU A 173 34.17 39.91 27.82
CA LEU A 173 33.74 39.22 29.04
C LEU A 173 34.92 38.54 29.75
N ALA A 174 35.79 37.86 28.99
CA ALA A 174 36.98 37.22 29.55
C ALA A 174 37.92 38.23 30.21
N LYS A 175 38.19 39.38 29.56
CA LYS A 175 39.02 40.47 30.12
C LYS A 175 38.45 41.00 31.43
N GLN A 176 37.15 41.31 31.46
CA GLN A 176 36.48 41.79 32.66
C GLN A 176 36.66 40.82 33.84
N ARG A 177 36.56 39.51 33.58
CA ARG A 177 36.76 38.51 34.63
C ARG A 177 38.21 38.29 35.00
N PHE A 178 39.14 38.43 34.06
CA PHE A 178 40.57 38.35 34.34
C PHE A 178 41.02 39.48 35.25
N ASP A 179 40.51 40.69 35.05
CA ASP A 179 40.75 41.83 35.97
C ASP A 179 40.19 41.54 37.37
N ALA A 180 39.01 40.92 37.46
CA ALA A 180 38.43 40.51 38.74
C ALA A 180 39.25 39.40 39.44
N ILE A 181 39.85 38.47 38.68
CA ILE A 181 40.78 37.47 39.22
C ILE A 181 42.04 38.14 39.77
N ASP A 182 42.59 39.14 39.06
CA ASP A 182 43.77 39.87 39.54
C ASP A 182 43.46 40.65 40.82
N GLN A 183 42.34 41.36 40.87
CA GLN A 183 41.92 42.09 42.07
C GLN A 183 41.69 41.16 43.27
N TYR A 184 41.06 40.01 43.04
CA TYR A 184 40.85 39.01 44.10
C TYR A 184 42.19 38.46 44.60
N ALA A 185 43.12 38.15 43.69
CA ALA A 185 44.45 37.66 44.04
C ALA A 185 45.27 38.70 44.81
N ASP A 186 45.19 39.98 44.44
CA ASP A 186 45.85 41.08 45.16
C ASP A 186 45.29 41.23 46.57
N ALA A 187 43.96 41.18 46.72
CA ALA A 187 43.30 41.30 48.02
C ALA A 187 43.60 40.14 48.97
N HIS A 188 43.90 38.94 48.44
CA HIS A 188 44.11 37.72 49.22
C HIS A 188 45.57 37.23 49.23
N GLY A 189 46.50 37.98 48.63
CA GLY A 189 47.92 37.62 48.58
C GLY A 189 48.21 36.32 47.81
N MET A 190 47.42 36.02 46.76
CA MET A 190 47.57 34.81 45.96
C MET A 190 48.79 34.91 45.00
N PRO A 191 49.52 33.80 44.77
CA PRO A 191 50.68 33.79 43.87
C PRO A 191 50.29 33.92 42.39
N ASP A 192 51.23 34.33 41.54
CA ASP A 192 51.00 34.50 40.10
C ASP A 192 50.59 33.20 39.38
N GLU A 193 51.13 32.07 39.82
CA GLU A 193 50.73 30.74 39.29
C GLU A 193 49.24 30.48 39.50
N TRP A 194 48.68 30.90 40.64
CA TRP A 194 47.25 30.78 40.93
C TRP A 194 46.42 31.65 39.97
N ARG A 195 46.87 32.89 39.68
CA ARG A 195 46.19 33.78 38.72
C ARG A 195 46.13 33.13 37.33
N VAL A 196 47.25 32.60 36.86
CA VAL A 196 47.34 31.94 35.54
C VAL A 196 46.44 30.71 35.48
N GLN A 197 46.43 29.90 36.54
CA GLN A 197 45.57 28.72 36.63
C GLN A 197 44.09 29.11 36.60
N GLN A 198 43.66 30.09 37.41
CA GLN A 198 42.27 30.53 37.47
C GLN A 198 41.80 31.16 36.15
N LYS A 199 42.63 32.02 35.54
CA LYS A 199 42.33 32.59 34.21
C LYS A 199 42.22 31.51 33.13
N THR A 200 43.06 30.49 33.19
CA THR A 200 43.04 29.37 32.25
C THR A 200 41.82 28.49 32.45
N GLN A 201 41.50 28.13 33.69
CA GLN A 201 40.30 27.35 34.01
C GLN A 201 39.02 28.09 33.56
N LEU A 202 38.92 29.39 33.86
CA LEU A 202 37.76 30.18 33.49
C LEU A 202 37.57 30.29 31.98
N LYS A 203 38.62 30.64 31.22
CA LYS A 203 38.49 30.78 29.76
C LYS A 203 38.17 29.44 29.08
N GLU A 204 38.71 28.33 29.58
CA GLU A 204 38.40 27.00 29.07
C GLU A 204 36.94 26.61 29.35
N GLN A 205 36.43 26.87 30.56
CA GLN A 205 35.02 26.66 30.90
C GLN A 205 34.10 27.54 30.06
N MET A 206 34.46 28.81 29.83
CA MET A 206 33.71 29.70 28.96
C MET A 206 33.71 29.21 27.51
N GLY A 207 34.87 28.81 26.97
CA GLY A 207 34.97 28.27 25.61
C GLY A 207 34.14 27.00 25.43
N GLN A 208 34.17 26.10 26.43
CA GLN A 208 33.36 24.89 26.44
C GLN A 208 31.87 25.21 26.51
N SER A 209 31.44 26.15 27.37
CA SER A 209 30.03 26.55 27.49
C SER A 209 29.49 27.19 26.22
N ALA A 210 30.29 28.04 25.56
CA ALA A 210 29.97 28.64 24.27
C ALA A 210 29.68 27.59 23.17
N TRP A 211 30.37 26.45 23.22
CA TRP A 211 30.11 25.31 22.34
C TRP A 211 28.89 24.50 22.77
N VAL A 212 28.88 24.01 24.02
CA VAL A 212 27.91 23.01 24.49
C VAL A 212 26.49 23.52 24.47
N GLY A 213 26.24 24.78 24.82
CA GLY A 213 24.86 25.26 24.99
C GLY A 213 24.04 25.37 23.71
N ASN A 214 24.66 25.37 22.52
CA ASN A 214 23.97 25.51 21.23
C ASN A 214 24.45 24.52 20.15
N ILE A 215 25.03 23.40 20.56
CA ILE A 215 25.72 22.47 19.68
C ILE A 215 24.89 22.01 18.46
N ALA A 216 23.61 21.71 18.66
CA ALA A 216 22.74 21.20 17.60
C ALA A 216 22.49 22.23 16.48
N GLN A 217 22.60 23.53 16.78
CA GLN A 217 22.41 24.61 15.81
C GLN A 217 23.75 25.07 15.20
N LYS A 218 24.85 24.97 15.96
CA LYS A 218 26.15 25.55 15.61
C LYS A 218 27.18 24.55 15.09
N TYR A 219 26.89 23.25 15.02
CA TYR A 219 27.86 22.25 14.59
C TYR A 219 28.38 22.51 13.16
N SER A 220 27.52 22.96 12.25
CA SER A 220 27.91 23.27 10.86
C SER A 220 28.86 24.46 10.80
N GLU A 221 28.57 25.50 11.58
CA GLU A 221 29.41 26.69 11.73
C GLU A 221 30.76 26.31 12.32
N LEU A 222 30.79 25.54 13.42
CA LEU A 222 32.04 25.06 14.02
C LEU A 222 32.87 24.25 13.02
N LEU A 223 32.26 23.34 12.25
CA LEU A 223 33.00 22.59 11.23
C LEU A 223 33.52 23.52 10.13
N GLN A 224 32.76 24.53 9.74
CA GLN A 224 33.18 25.49 8.72
C GLN A 224 34.34 26.39 9.19
N THR A 225 34.30 26.89 10.42
CA THR A 225 35.28 27.84 10.94
C THR A 225 36.46 27.18 11.67
N ASN A 226 36.27 25.99 12.23
CA ASN A 226 37.25 25.32 13.08
C ASN A 226 37.55 23.88 12.65
N GLY A 227 36.74 23.30 11.76
CA GLY A 227 37.01 22.01 11.15
C GLY A 227 38.34 22.01 10.42
N GLU A 228 38.99 20.85 10.36
CA GLU A 228 40.17 20.72 9.52
C GLU A 228 39.76 20.72 8.05
N PRO A 229 40.65 21.08 7.12
CA PRO A 229 40.30 21.05 5.70
C PRO A 229 39.81 19.67 5.24
N GLY A 230 40.33 18.59 5.83
CA GLY A 230 39.86 17.22 5.58
C GLY A 230 38.47 16.89 6.14
N ASP A 231 37.88 17.70 7.02
CA ASP A 231 36.49 17.55 7.49
C ASP A 231 35.50 18.30 6.56
N LEU A 232 36.02 19.20 5.72
CA LEU A 232 35.31 19.94 4.68
C LEU A 232 35.50 19.21 3.33
N ASP A 233 35.88 19.94 2.28
CA ASP A 233 36.07 19.42 0.93
C ASP A 233 37.48 18.83 0.69
N GLY A 234 38.35 18.84 1.69
CA GLY A 234 39.77 18.59 1.50
C GLY A 234 40.47 19.77 0.80
N VAL A 235 41.77 19.63 0.58
CA VAL A 235 42.57 20.60 -0.21
C VAL A 235 43.10 19.91 -1.47
N SER A 236 43.15 20.65 -2.58
CA SER A 236 43.86 20.20 -3.79
C SER A 236 45.34 20.56 -3.67
N ARG A 237 46.22 19.86 -4.39
CA ARG A 237 47.58 20.34 -4.64
C ARG A 237 47.50 21.43 -5.72
N VAL A 238 48.30 22.48 -5.58
CA VAL A 238 48.65 23.34 -6.73
C VAL A 238 50.17 23.24 -6.92
N VAL A 239 50.67 23.37 -8.15
CA VAL A 239 52.09 23.04 -8.45
C VAL A 239 53.08 24.05 -7.87
N ALA A 240 54.21 23.55 -7.35
CA ALA A 240 55.40 24.34 -7.09
C ALA A 240 56.49 23.98 -8.11
N HIS A 241 56.75 24.88 -9.06
CA HIS A 241 57.94 24.81 -9.90
C HIS A 241 59.14 25.39 -9.12
N GLY A 242 60.07 24.56 -8.68
CA GLY A 242 61.39 25.00 -8.20
C GLY A 242 61.82 24.46 -6.82
N ASN A 243 63.03 23.89 -6.79
CA ASN A 243 63.82 23.36 -5.66
C ASN A 243 63.22 22.25 -4.77
N SER A 244 63.67 21.03 -5.09
CA SER A 244 63.71 19.80 -4.29
C SER A 244 62.58 19.60 -3.27
N GLY A 245 61.39 19.19 -3.76
CA GLY A 245 60.23 18.83 -2.95
C GLY A 245 60.56 17.85 -1.81
N ALA A 246 61.46 16.89 -2.06
CA ALA A 246 61.95 15.93 -1.07
C ALA A 246 62.53 16.57 0.20
N ALA A 247 63.31 17.65 0.07
CA ALA A 247 63.91 18.32 1.23
C ALA A 247 62.89 19.19 1.99
N ARG A 248 61.81 19.63 1.32
CA ARG A 248 60.77 20.48 1.90
C ARG A 248 59.74 19.67 2.69
N GLY A 249 59.18 18.63 2.09
CA GLY A 249 58.23 17.74 2.77
C GLY A 249 58.81 17.15 4.04
N LEU A 250 60.10 16.78 4.02
CA LEU A 250 60.83 16.35 5.20
C LEU A 250 61.04 17.45 6.23
N ARG A 251 61.55 18.63 5.82
CA ARG A 251 61.81 19.75 6.73
C ARG A 251 60.55 20.26 7.43
N ASN A 252 59.42 20.26 6.72
CA ASN A 252 58.16 20.78 7.23
C ASN A 252 57.32 19.69 7.93
N ASN A 253 57.81 18.46 8.08
CA ASN A 253 57.03 17.30 8.52
C ASN A 253 55.72 17.11 7.71
N ASN A 254 55.76 17.45 6.43
CA ASN A 254 54.63 17.47 5.50
C ASN A 254 54.86 16.46 4.35
N PRO A 255 54.77 15.15 4.60
CA PRO A 255 55.02 14.08 3.64
C PRO A 255 54.24 14.22 2.32
N GLY A 256 53.00 14.72 2.39
CA GLY A 256 52.10 14.84 1.25
C GLY A 256 52.18 16.18 0.52
N ASN A 257 53.09 17.09 0.91
CA ASN A 257 53.14 18.47 0.43
C ASN A 257 51.74 19.15 0.48
N ILE A 258 51.03 18.97 1.60
CA ILE A 258 49.70 19.53 1.84
C ILE A 258 49.79 21.06 1.97
N GLU A 259 48.96 21.79 1.24
CA GLU A 259 48.90 23.26 1.32
C GLU A 259 48.29 23.73 2.65
N ALA A 260 48.74 24.89 3.13
CA ALA A 260 48.12 25.56 4.26
C ALA A 260 46.80 26.19 3.81
N GLY A 261 45.69 25.82 4.46
CA GLY A 261 44.37 26.39 4.18
C GLY A 261 44.02 27.55 5.11
N SER A 262 42.79 28.08 4.95
CA SER A 262 42.21 29.04 5.89
C SER A 262 42.05 28.47 7.31
N ASN A 263 41.77 27.16 7.40
CA ASN A 263 41.67 26.43 8.66
C ASN A 263 42.95 25.60 8.87
N PRO A 264 43.60 25.68 10.04
CA PRO A 264 44.80 24.91 10.30
C PRO A 264 44.49 23.43 10.51
N TRP A 265 45.35 22.53 10.04
CA TRP A 265 45.26 21.10 10.35
C TRP A 265 45.57 20.82 11.83
N GLU A 266 45.11 19.69 12.36
CA GLU A 266 45.58 19.20 13.65
C GLU A 266 47.09 18.89 13.59
N GLY A 267 47.86 19.45 14.52
CA GLY A 267 49.32 19.38 14.50
C GLY A 267 50.01 20.40 13.61
N GLN A 268 49.30 21.29 12.91
CA GLN A 268 49.92 22.35 12.13
C GLN A 268 50.51 23.42 13.06
N THR A 269 51.81 23.66 12.94
CA THR A 269 52.57 24.64 13.75
C THR A 269 52.91 25.91 12.98
N GLY A 270 52.73 25.91 11.66
CA GLY A 270 52.95 27.08 10.80
C GLY A 270 52.78 26.77 9.32
N SER A 271 53.35 27.62 8.48
CA SER A 271 53.49 27.40 7.04
C SER A 271 54.82 27.96 6.54
N ASP A 272 55.29 27.46 5.40
CA ASP A 272 56.44 28.04 4.67
C ASP A 272 56.02 29.11 3.66
N GLY A 273 54.85 29.71 3.86
CA GLY A 273 54.18 30.64 2.96
C GLY A 273 53.09 29.97 2.11
N ARG A 274 53.24 28.70 1.76
CA ARG A 274 52.24 27.96 0.96
C ARG A 274 51.90 26.57 1.50
N PHE A 275 52.89 25.83 1.98
CA PHE A 275 52.70 24.48 2.50
C PHE A 275 52.60 24.51 4.01
N ALA A 276 51.78 23.63 4.58
CA ALA A 276 51.66 23.46 6.01
C ALA A 276 52.97 22.92 6.60
N THR A 277 53.30 23.36 7.81
CA THR A 277 54.37 22.80 8.65
C THR A 277 53.73 22.11 9.85
N PHE A 278 54.12 20.87 10.12
CA PHE A 278 53.53 20.04 11.17
C PHE A 278 54.50 19.82 12.35
N ALA A 279 53.94 19.59 13.53
CA ALA A 279 54.68 19.28 14.75
C ALA A 279 55.53 18.00 14.60
N THR A 280 54.97 16.96 13.99
CA THR A 280 55.64 15.68 13.74
C THR A 280 55.27 15.10 12.37
N PRO A 281 56.06 14.17 11.81
CA PRO A 281 55.72 13.49 10.56
C PRO A 281 54.36 12.79 10.59
N GLU A 282 53.98 12.19 11.72
CA GLU A 282 52.72 11.47 11.92
C GLU A 282 51.52 12.41 11.76
N HIS A 283 51.63 13.68 12.17
CA HIS A 283 50.60 14.69 11.94
C HIS A 283 50.43 15.04 10.46
N GLY A 284 51.54 15.13 9.71
CA GLY A 284 51.47 15.34 8.27
C GLY A 284 50.92 14.13 7.51
N ILE A 285 51.23 12.91 7.94
CA ILE A 285 50.64 11.66 7.42
C ILE A 285 49.15 11.61 7.74
N ARG A 286 48.75 12.01 8.95
CA ARG A 286 47.35 12.11 9.36
C ARG A 286 46.57 13.09 8.49
N ALA A 287 47.12 14.29 8.23
CA ALA A 287 46.50 15.28 7.35
C ALA A 287 46.33 14.76 5.91
N LEU A 288 47.36 14.10 5.36
CA LEU A 288 47.29 13.40 4.08
C LEU A 288 46.15 12.36 4.07
N GLY A 289 46.09 11.50 5.10
CA GLY A 289 45.05 10.49 5.22
C GLY A 289 43.64 11.08 5.32
N LYS A 290 43.44 12.12 6.13
CA LYS A 290 42.16 12.83 6.23
C LYS A 290 41.72 13.45 4.90
N ASN A 291 42.66 13.96 4.12
CA ASN A 291 42.37 14.52 2.80
C ASN A 291 41.85 13.44 1.84
N LEU A 292 42.49 12.27 1.81
CA LEU A 292 42.06 11.12 1.00
C LEU A 292 40.71 10.56 1.44
N LEU A 293 40.45 10.49 2.75
CA LEU A 293 39.14 10.14 3.29
C LEU A 293 38.06 11.14 2.85
N SER A 294 38.38 12.44 2.76
CA SER A 294 37.46 13.44 2.21
C SER A 294 37.18 13.19 0.72
N TYR A 295 38.17 12.75 -0.04
CA TYR A 295 38.01 12.44 -1.46
C TYR A 295 37.05 11.26 -1.66
N GLN A 296 37.21 10.17 -0.92
CA GLN A 296 36.28 9.04 -0.98
C GLN A 296 34.87 9.42 -0.52
N ARG A 297 34.70 10.26 0.52
CA ARG A 297 33.36 10.77 0.92
C ARG A 297 32.67 11.57 -0.18
N GLN A 298 33.45 12.19 -1.06
CA GLN A 298 32.94 12.90 -2.23
C GLN A 298 32.78 11.97 -3.44
N GLY A 299 33.07 10.67 -3.34
CA GLY A 299 32.94 9.70 -4.43
C GLY A 299 34.12 9.69 -5.41
N TYR A 300 35.31 10.08 -4.97
CA TYR A 300 36.56 9.80 -5.70
C TYR A 300 37.19 8.56 -5.07
N ASP A 301 36.90 7.40 -5.64
CA ASP A 301 37.24 6.10 -5.05
C ASP A 301 38.17 5.25 -5.93
N THR A 302 38.56 5.71 -7.12
CA THR A 302 39.58 5.01 -7.94
C THR A 302 40.93 5.72 -7.90
N VAL A 303 42.01 5.00 -8.20
CA VAL A 303 43.36 5.60 -8.28
C VAL A 303 43.40 6.73 -9.31
N SER A 304 42.78 6.52 -10.48
CA SER A 304 42.70 7.54 -11.53
C SER A 304 42.04 8.82 -11.05
N GLU A 305 40.91 8.69 -10.35
CA GLU A 305 40.13 9.82 -9.85
C GLU A 305 40.83 10.57 -8.72
N ILE A 306 41.37 9.81 -7.76
CA ILE A 306 42.13 10.35 -6.64
C ILE A 306 43.33 11.14 -7.18
N VAL A 307 44.10 10.59 -8.13
CA VAL A 307 45.27 11.28 -8.70
C VAL A 307 44.88 12.50 -9.52
N ASN A 308 43.87 12.40 -10.40
CA ASN A 308 43.46 13.55 -11.22
C ASN A 308 42.90 14.70 -10.38
N ARG A 309 42.37 14.40 -9.19
CA ARG A 309 42.00 15.42 -8.20
C ARG A 309 43.20 15.90 -7.37
N TRP A 310 44.05 14.98 -6.92
CA TRP A 310 45.20 15.26 -6.07
C TRP A 310 46.26 16.08 -6.79
N ALA A 311 46.55 15.78 -8.05
CA ALA A 311 47.57 16.42 -8.87
C ALA A 311 47.09 16.56 -10.33
N PRO A 312 46.20 17.51 -10.65
CA PRO A 312 45.59 17.64 -11.98
C PRO A 312 46.62 17.80 -13.12
N ALA A 313 46.28 17.33 -14.32
CA ALA A 313 47.15 17.47 -15.50
C ALA A 313 47.26 18.93 -15.99
N SER A 314 46.20 19.73 -15.81
CA SER A 314 46.16 21.18 -16.15
C SER A 314 47.29 21.99 -15.49
N ASP A 315 47.79 21.45 -14.40
CA ASP A 315 48.80 22.00 -13.53
C ASP A 315 50.23 21.61 -13.98
N GLY A 316 50.37 20.82 -15.05
CA GLY A 316 51.65 20.34 -15.59
C GLY A 316 52.16 19.05 -14.94
N ASN A 317 51.30 18.33 -14.20
CA ASN A 317 51.64 17.04 -13.62
C ASN A 317 51.47 15.91 -14.64
N ASN A 318 52.35 14.91 -14.59
CA ASN A 318 52.20 13.68 -15.36
C ASN A 318 51.32 12.68 -14.59
N THR A 319 50.00 12.84 -14.70
CA THR A 319 49.00 12.02 -14.00
C THR A 319 49.10 10.55 -14.40
N ASP A 320 49.37 10.23 -15.67
CA ASP A 320 49.49 8.84 -16.13
C ASP A 320 50.63 8.09 -15.45
N ALA A 321 51.81 8.72 -15.33
CA ALA A 321 52.95 8.13 -14.63
C ALA A 321 52.66 7.95 -13.12
N TYR A 322 51.93 8.89 -12.52
CA TYR A 322 51.54 8.83 -11.12
C TYR A 322 50.51 7.71 -10.87
N ILE A 323 49.45 7.62 -11.68
CA ILE A 323 48.45 6.55 -11.64
C ILE A 323 49.14 5.20 -11.75
N LYS A 324 50.03 5.02 -12.74
CA LYS A 324 50.76 3.76 -12.93
C LYS A 324 51.61 3.39 -11.72
N ALA A 325 52.28 4.36 -11.09
CA ALA A 325 53.09 4.12 -9.90
C ALA A 325 52.23 3.70 -8.70
N LEU A 326 51.08 4.35 -8.47
CA LEU A 326 50.17 4.00 -7.38
C LEU A 326 49.46 2.66 -7.62
N CYS A 327 48.99 2.39 -8.84
CA CYS A 327 48.41 1.08 -9.20
C CYS A 327 49.40 -0.06 -8.92
N SER A 328 50.68 0.12 -9.28
CA SER A 328 51.72 -0.87 -8.99
C SER A 328 52.01 -1.03 -7.50
N ALA A 329 51.91 0.03 -6.70
CA ALA A 329 52.14 -0.02 -5.26
C ALA A 329 50.97 -0.66 -4.50
N LEU A 330 49.75 -0.45 -4.98
CA LEU A 330 48.50 -0.94 -4.37
C LEU A 330 48.07 -2.32 -4.89
N GLY A 331 48.57 -2.73 -6.07
CA GLY A 331 48.15 -3.99 -6.71
C GLY A 331 46.74 -3.94 -7.31
N VAL A 332 46.28 -2.76 -7.73
CA VAL A 332 44.93 -2.52 -8.28
C VAL A 332 45.00 -1.88 -9.67
N GLY A 333 43.94 -2.00 -10.46
CA GLY A 333 43.75 -1.27 -11.71
C GLY A 333 43.41 0.21 -11.50
N ALA A 334 43.63 1.04 -12.53
CA ALA A 334 43.43 2.49 -12.43
C ALA A 334 41.98 2.91 -12.12
N ASN A 335 41.01 2.09 -12.53
CA ASN A 335 39.58 2.31 -12.37
C ASN A 335 38.94 1.32 -11.37
N ASP A 336 39.76 0.54 -10.66
CA ASP A 336 39.24 -0.36 -9.63
C ASP A 336 38.85 0.48 -8.39
N PRO A 337 37.67 0.24 -7.79
CA PRO A 337 37.27 0.90 -6.56
C PRO A 337 38.25 0.59 -5.41
N LEU A 338 38.63 1.64 -4.69
CA LEU A 338 39.57 1.63 -3.58
C LEU A 338 38.83 1.99 -2.29
N ASP A 339 38.94 1.13 -1.28
CA ASP A 339 38.40 1.44 0.05
C ASP A 339 39.50 2.03 0.95
N VAL A 340 39.57 3.36 1.00
CA VAL A 340 40.47 4.12 1.88
C VAL A 340 39.99 4.23 3.32
N SER A 341 38.82 3.65 3.66
CA SER A 341 38.46 3.43 5.08
C SER A 341 39.20 2.25 5.68
N ASN A 342 39.73 1.35 4.84
CA ASN A 342 40.61 0.27 5.26
C ASN A 342 42.00 0.84 5.63
N PRO A 343 42.49 0.62 6.87
CA PRO A 343 43.78 1.16 7.31
C PRO A 343 44.97 0.75 6.43
N LYS A 344 44.98 -0.49 5.92
CA LYS A 344 46.08 -0.98 5.08
C LYS A 344 46.08 -0.30 3.71
N THR A 345 44.89 -0.16 3.12
CA THR A 345 44.72 0.51 1.83
C THR A 345 45.12 1.98 1.94
N LEU A 346 44.64 2.68 2.97
CA LEU A 346 44.99 4.08 3.21
C LEU A 346 46.48 4.25 3.48
N ALA A 347 47.09 3.37 4.29
CA ALA A 347 48.54 3.42 4.54
C ALA A 347 49.37 3.19 3.28
N ALA A 348 48.99 2.22 2.44
CA ALA A 348 49.67 1.95 1.17
C ALA A 348 49.51 3.12 0.19
N LEU A 349 48.32 3.74 0.12
CA LEU A 349 48.06 4.91 -0.71
C LEU A 349 48.87 6.12 -0.22
N CYS A 350 48.86 6.41 1.09
CA CYS A 350 49.69 7.44 1.69
C CYS A 350 51.17 7.21 1.39
N ALA A 351 51.69 6.00 1.59
CA ALA A 351 53.08 5.67 1.30
C ALA A 351 53.42 5.86 -0.19
N GLY A 352 52.52 5.48 -1.09
CA GLY A 352 52.67 5.68 -2.53
C GLY A 352 52.75 7.16 -2.91
N ILE A 353 51.86 7.99 -2.36
CA ILE A 353 51.86 9.44 -2.54
C ILE A 353 53.16 10.04 -2.00
N VAL A 354 53.55 9.70 -0.76
CA VAL A 354 54.79 10.17 -0.15
C VAL A 354 56.02 9.82 -0.98
N LYS A 355 56.09 8.60 -1.51
CA LYS A 355 57.17 8.15 -2.40
C LYS A 355 57.23 8.98 -3.68
N HIS A 356 56.08 9.29 -4.26
CA HIS A 356 56.02 10.10 -5.48
C HIS A 356 56.42 11.55 -5.20
N GLU A 357 55.96 12.12 -4.09
CA GLU A 357 56.21 13.52 -3.71
C GLU A 357 57.66 13.79 -3.26
N ASN A 358 58.27 12.83 -2.55
CA ASN A 358 59.61 13.00 -1.97
C ASN A 358 60.69 12.18 -2.65
N GLY A 359 60.34 11.34 -3.64
CA GLY A 359 61.26 10.39 -4.29
C GLY A 359 61.64 9.18 -3.44
N SER A 360 61.32 9.17 -2.14
CA SER A 360 61.51 8.05 -1.21
C SER A 360 60.44 8.07 -0.11
N VAL A 361 60.38 7.02 0.70
CA VAL A 361 59.55 6.97 1.91
C VAL A 361 60.48 6.93 3.12
N PRO A 362 60.87 8.10 3.68
CA PRO A 362 61.84 8.19 4.76
C PRO A 362 61.22 7.99 6.16
N TYR A 363 60.08 7.29 6.24
CA TYR A 363 59.31 7.05 7.47
C TYR A 363 59.20 5.55 7.72
N SER A 364 59.21 5.13 8.99
CA SER A 364 58.98 3.73 9.33
C SER A 364 57.52 3.31 9.08
N ALA A 365 57.28 2.00 9.02
CA ALA A 365 55.92 1.46 8.94
C ALA A 365 55.06 1.94 10.13
N ASP A 366 55.62 1.96 11.33
CA ASP A 366 54.93 2.40 12.54
C ASP A 366 54.53 3.88 12.48
N GLN A 367 55.36 4.76 11.90
CA GLN A 367 55.02 6.18 11.74
C GLN A 367 53.87 6.37 10.73
N LEU A 368 53.89 5.62 9.63
CA LEU A 368 52.80 5.60 8.64
C LEU A 368 51.50 5.09 9.27
N GLU A 369 51.56 3.97 9.99
CA GLU A 369 50.41 3.37 10.65
C GLU A 369 49.84 4.28 11.74
N THR A 370 50.70 4.94 12.52
CA THR A 370 50.28 5.90 13.56
C THR A 370 49.53 7.09 12.95
N GLY A 371 50.07 7.71 11.89
CA GLY A 371 49.40 8.82 11.21
C GLY A 371 48.08 8.40 10.54
N VAL A 372 48.05 7.24 9.89
CA VAL A 372 46.85 6.68 9.25
C VAL A 372 45.77 6.30 10.26
N SER A 373 46.16 5.66 11.36
CA SER A 373 45.25 5.32 12.47
C SER A 373 44.65 6.58 13.09
N ALA A 374 45.46 7.65 13.20
CA ALA A 374 44.96 8.95 13.64
C ALA A 374 44.00 9.60 12.62
N ALA A 375 44.24 9.45 11.32
CA ALA A 375 43.34 9.96 10.28
C ALA A 375 41.96 9.28 10.33
N LEU A 376 41.95 7.98 10.64
CA LEU A 376 40.75 7.17 10.83
C LEU A 376 40.08 7.37 12.20
N GLY A 377 40.67 8.15 13.10
CA GLY A 377 40.18 8.38 14.45
C GLY A 377 40.32 7.18 15.39
N LEU A 378 41.18 6.21 15.06
CA LEU A 378 41.47 5.03 15.89
C LEU A 378 42.44 5.36 17.04
N THR A 379 43.34 6.32 16.81
CA THR A 379 44.33 6.80 17.79
C THR A 379 44.37 8.33 17.80
N ASN A 380 44.79 8.94 18.90
CA ASN A 380 44.99 10.39 18.97
C ASN A 380 46.47 10.72 19.02
N LEU A 381 46.88 11.79 18.32
CA LEU A 381 48.23 12.34 18.42
C LEU A 381 48.23 13.49 19.43
N ASP A 382 49.29 13.59 20.22
CA ASP A 382 49.48 14.74 21.10
C ASP A 382 49.70 15.99 20.24
N SER A 383 48.71 16.88 20.28
CA SER A 383 48.59 17.98 19.34
C SER A 383 48.74 19.32 20.04
N PRO A 384 49.52 20.26 19.47
CA PRO A 384 49.53 21.63 19.94
C PRO A 384 48.12 22.24 19.80
N LYS A 385 47.83 23.22 20.65
CA LYS A 385 46.60 23.99 20.60
C LYS A 385 46.41 24.63 19.23
N ARG A 386 45.20 24.52 18.67
CA ARG A 386 44.84 25.16 17.40
C ARG A 386 44.30 26.56 17.65
N TYR A 387 44.73 27.49 16.81
CA TYR A 387 44.22 28.86 16.76
C TYR A 387 43.56 29.08 15.41
N THR A 388 42.23 29.17 15.41
CA THR A 388 41.44 29.31 14.18
C THR A 388 40.88 30.72 14.01
N GLY A 389 41.13 31.60 14.97
CA GLY A 389 40.59 32.95 14.99
C GLY A 389 39.18 33.06 15.58
N ASN A 390 38.60 31.95 16.06
CA ASN A 390 37.37 31.96 16.85
C ASN A 390 37.75 31.99 18.34
N ALA A 391 37.43 33.07 19.04
CA ALA A 391 37.90 33.31 20.41
C ALA A 391 37.40 32.27 21.42
N ALA A 392 36.16 31.78 21.25
CA ALA A 392 35.60 30.75 22.13
C ALA A 392 36.29 29.39 21.91
N PHE A 393 36.52 29.01 20.66
CA PHE A 393 37.26 27.80 20.31
C PHE A 393 38.72 27.88 20.73
N ASP A 394 39.37 29.02 20.49
CA ASP A 394 40.75 29.28 20.86
C ASP A 394 40.93 29.44 22.37
N ALA A 395 39.86 29.58 23.16
CA ALA A 395 39.92 29.57 24.62
C ALA A 395 39.99 28.14 25.20
N MET A 396 39.37 27.16 24.54
CA MET A 396 39.33 25.75 24.96
C MET A 396 40.72 25.11 25.04
N SER A 397 40.86 24.04 25.84
CA SER A 397 42.05 23.20 25.85
C SER A 397 42.15 22.36 24.56
N PRO A 398 43.34 21.84 24.19
CA PRO A 398 43.48 20.97 23.02
C PRO A 398 42.53 19.76 23.05
N GLN A 399 42.35 19.13 24.23
CA GLN A 399 41.43 18.00 24.37
C GLN A 399 39.97 18.42 24.16
N MET A 400 39.56 19.58 24.66
CA MET A 400 38.21 20.12 24.47
C MET A 400 37.94 20.47 23.00
N GLN A 401 38.91 21.08 22.31
CA GLN A 401 38.83 21.38 20.87
C GLN A 401 38.58 20.11 20.04
N MET A 402 39.34 19.04 20.32
CA MET A 402 39.18 17.74 19.66
C MET A 402 37.81 17.12 19.94
N GLN A 403 37.36 17.15 21.20
CA GLN A 403 36.05 16.62 21.58
C GLN A 403 34.92 17.38 20.87
N ALA A 404 35.00 18.72 20.79
CA ALA A 404 34.03 19.54 20.09
C ALA A 404 33.93 19.18 18.61
N LEU A 405 35.06 19.06 17.91
CA LEU A 405 35.12 18.69 16.49
C LEU A 405 34.59 17.29 16.23
N ARG A 406 34.92 16.32 17.10
CA ARG A 406 34.39 14.95 16.98
C ARG A 406 32.87 14.94 17.12
N GLN A 407 32.34 15.62 18.14
CA GLN A 407 30.91 15.71 18.38
C GLN A 407 30.19 16.44 17.23
N ALA A 408 30.80 17.49 16.68
CA ALA A 408 30.26 18.21 15.53
C ALA A 408 30.20 17.35 14.26
N ASN A 409 31.27 16.58 13.99
CA ASN A 409 31.31 15.64 12.87
C ASN A 409 30.28 14.51 13.02
N GLU A 410 30.10 13.98 14.23
CA GLU A 410 29.08 12.97 14.52
C GLU A 410 27.67 13.51 14.27
N LEU A 411 27.36 14.72 14.74
CA LEU A 411 26.09 15.38 14.47
C LEU A 411 25.89 15.63 12.97
N ASN A 412 26.92 16.14 12.26
CA ASN A 412 26.86 16.35 10.82
C ASN A 412 26.56 15.05 10.06
N ASN A 413 27.20 13.94 10.46
CA ASN A 413 26.95 12.63 9.86
C ASN A 413 25.52 12.14 10.16
N GLN A 414 25.05 12.28 11.40
CA GLN A 414 23.67 11.91 11.78
C GLN A 414 22.63 12.71 10.99
N TYR A 415 22.78 14.04 10.89
CA TYR A 415 21.88 14.89 10.12
C TYR A 415 21.92 14.57 8.63
N ARG A 416 23.11 14.32 8.06
CA ARG A 416 23.25 13.89 6.66
C ARG A 416 22.57 12.56 6.40
N GLN A 417 22.71 11.57 7.29
CA GLN A 417 22.05 10.27 7.16
C GLN A 417 20.53 10.41 7.22
N GLN A 418 20.00 11.11 8.22
CA GLN A 418 18.56 11.39 8.33
C GLN A 418 18.01 12.10 7.10
N TYR A 419 18.75 13.09 6.60
CA TYR A 419 18.36 13.82 5.41
C TYR A 419 18.43 12.95 4.14
N ALA A 420 19.44 12.09 4.02
CA ALA A 420 19.54 11.14 2.91
C ALA A 420 18.40 10.11 2.92
N GLU A 421 17.98 9.64 4.09
CA GLU A 421 16.82 8.75 4.24
C GLU A 421 15.51 9.44 3.83
N GLN A 422 15.28 10.67 4.30
CA GLN A 422 14.12 11.48 3.90
C GLN A 422 14.12 11.77 2.39
N LEU A 423 15.29 12.09 1.83
CA LEU A 423 15.42 12.29 0.40
C LEU A 423 15.14 10.99 -0.38
N SER A 424 15.58 9.85 0.14
CA SER A 424 15.39 8.55 -0.51
C SER A 424 13.91 8.19 -0.69
N SER A 425 13.02 8.55 0.25
CA SER A 425 11.58 8.31 0.08
C SER A 425 11.00 9.20 -1.02
N VAL A 426 11.32 10.50 -1.02
CA VAL A 426 10.90 11.44 -2.07
C VAL A 426 11.40 11.01 -3.45
N VAL A 427 12.66 10.56 -3.54
CA VAL A 427 13.22 10.02 -4.78
C VAL A 427 12.44 8.80 -5.25
N LYS A 428 12.14 7.85 -4.35
CA LYS A 428 11.39 6.63 -4.70
C LYS A 428 9.99 6.94 -5.22
N ASP A 429 9.29 7.87 -4.57
CA ASP A 429 7.95 8.29 -4.98
C ASP A 429 7.99 9.02 -6.32
N ALA A 430 8.99 9.89 -6.53
CA ALA A 430 9.19 10.57 -7.80
C ALA A 430 9.48 9.58 -8.94
N TYR A 431 10.35 8.59 -8.71
CA TYR A 431 10.64 7.54 -9.69
C TYR A 431 9.39 6.72 -10.03
N SER A 432 8.59 6.37 -9.02
CA SER A 432 7.36 5.59 -9.22
C SER A 432 6.32 6.38 -10.03
N ALA A 433 6.13 7.66 -9.74
CA ALA A 433 5.24 8.52 -10.51
C ALA A 433 5.71 8.67 -11.97
N LEU A 434 7.01 8.89 -12.18
CA LEU A 434 7.62 8.99 -13.51
C LEU A 434 7.55 7.65 -14.27
N ASP A 435 7.70 6.51 -13.60
CA ASP A 435 7.50 5.16 -14.17
C ASP A 435 6.07 4.95 -14.72
N GLU A 436 5.09 5.67 -14.19
CA GLU A 436 3.71 5.70 -14.69
C GLU A 436 3.41 6.88 -15.63
N GLY A 437 4.42 7.68 -15.99
CA GLY A 437 4.26 8.89 -16.80
C GLY A 437 3.38 9.95 -16.13
N LEU A 438 3.42 10.02 -14.80
CA LEU A 438 2.70 11.00 -13.99
C LEU A 438 3.65 12.09 -13.49
N ARG A 439 3.11 13.27 -13.22
CA ARG A 439 3.87 14.37 -12.60
C ARG A 439 4.02 14.10 -11.11
N PRO A 440 5.25 13.95 -10.58
CA PRO A 440 5.46 13.75 -9.15
C PRO A 440 5.06 14.99 -8.35
N ALA A 441 4.58 14.78 -7.12
CA ALA A 441 4.16 15.85 -6.21
C ALA A 441 5.35 16.70 -5.72
N GLN A 442 6.49 16.05 -5.50
CA GLN A 442 7.74 16.69 -5.09
C GLN A 442 8.87 16.14 -5.95
N LEU A 443 9.77 17.03 -6.37
CA LEU A 443 10.99 16.69 -7.10
C LEU A 443 12.19 17.14 -6.28
N PRO A 444 13.13 16.23 -5.96
CA PRO A 444 14.45 16.58 -5.46
C PRO A 444 15.16 17.57 -6.37
N SER A 445 15.94 18.47 -5.78
CA SER A 445 16.87 19.36 -6.48
C SER A 445 18.30 18.80 -6.47
N GLU A 446 19.17 19.34 -7.31
CA GLU A 446 20.60 19.05 -7.29
C GLU A 446 21.21 19.32 -5.89
N ALA A 447 20.81 20.42 -5.26
CA ALA A 447 21.27 20.78 -3.92
C ALA A 447 20.87 19.74 -2.86
N ASP A 448 19.69 19.11 -3.00
CA ASP A 448 19.25 18.05 -2.10
C ASP A 448 20.14 16.81 -2.26
N PHE A 449 20.42 16.40 -3.49
CA PHE A 449 21.32 15.27 -3.75
C PHE A 449 22.75 15.52 -3.26
N ILE A 450 23.28 16.74 -3.47
CA ILE A 450 24.61 17.15 -2.99
C ILE A 450 24.66 17.15 -1.46
N ARG A 451 23.63 17.67 -0.79
CA ARG A 451 23.58 17.69 0.67
C ARG A 451 23.54 16.28 1.26
N ALA A 452 22.81 15.36 0.62
CA ALA A 452 22.68 13.98 1.06
C ALA A 452 23.90 13.11 0.75
N ASN A 453 24.60 13.35 -0.37
CA ASN A 453 25.61 12.40 -0.90
C ASN A 453 26.98 13.03 -1.19
N GLY A 454 27.15 14.34 -0.97
CA GLY A 454 28.33 15.09 -1.39
C GLY A 454 28.27 15.55 -2.85
N PRO A 455 29.17 16.47 -3.28
CA PRO A 455 29.08 17.17 -4.56
C PRO A 455 29.03 16.26 -5.79
N ARG A 456 29.95 15.31 -5.92
CA ARG A 456 30.06 14.47 -7.13
C ARG A 456 28.97 13.41 -7.19
N VAL A 457 28.79 12.62 -6.13
CA VAL A 457 27.75 11.58 -6.07
C VAL A 457 26.37 12.23 -6.18
N GLY A 458 26.19 13.39 -5.54
CA GLY A 458 24.98 14.19 -5.66
C GLY A 458 24.70 14.62 -7.10
N ALA A 459 25.70 15.17 -7.81
CA ALA A 459 25.57 15.56 -9.21
C ALA A 459 25.24 14.36 -10.13
N LEU A 460 25.87 13.20 -9.91
CA LEU A 460 25.56 11.98 -10.67
C LEU A 460 24.12 11.50 -10.43
N LYS A 461 23.65 11.49 -9.17
CA LYS A 461 22.26 11.14 -8.85
C LYS A 461 21.26 12.14 -9.42
N TRP A 462 21.62 13.42 -9.47
CA TRP A 462 20.81 14.45 -10.12
C TRP A 462 20.71 14.23 -11.63
N GLN A 463 21.82 13.92 -12.30
CA GLN A 463 21.85 13.57 -13.72
C GLN A 463 20.95 12.36 -14.01
N ASP A 464 20.99 11.35 -13.15
CA ASP A 464 20.11 10.18 -13.27
C ASP A 464 18.63 10.54 -13.07
N MET A 465 18.30 11.38 -12.08
CA MET A 465 16.94 11.90 -11.90
C MET A 465 16.46 12.70 -13.12
N GLN A 466 17.30 13.51 -13.75
CA GLN A 466 16.97 14.23 -14.99
C GLN A 466 16.59 13.27 -16.13
N ALA A 467 17.37 12.20 -16.30
CA ALA A 467 17.05 11.18 -17.28
C ALA A 467 15.76 10.39 -16.93
N GLN A 468 15.47 10.16 -15.63
CA GLN A 468 14.19 9.61 -15.18
C GLN A 468 13.00 10.53 -15.50
N ILE A 469 13.17 11.86 -15.33
CA ILE A 469 12.14 12.86 -15.67
C ILE A 469 11.83 12.82 -17.16
N GLN A 470 12.86 12.78 -18.01
CA GLN A 470 12.69 12.66 -19.46
C GLN A 470 11.96 11.37 -19.83
N TYR A 471 12.37 10.24 -19.24
CA TYR A 471 11.70 8.95 -19.41
C TYR A 471 10.22 9.03 -19.03
N GLY A 472 9.88 9.59 -17.86
CA GLY A 472 8.49 9.75 -17.46
C GLY A 472 7.68 10.67 -18.37
N GLY A 473 8.29 11.73 -18.89
CA GLY A 473 7.68 12.58 -19.92
C GLY A 473 7.32 11.81 -21.19
N VAL A 474 8.20 10.90 -21.63
CA VAL A 474 7.95 10.02 -22.77
C VAL A 474 6.82 9.03 -22.48
N ILE A 475 6.81 8.39 -21.31
CA ILE A 475 5.72 7.48 -20.90
C ILE A 475 4.38 8.24 -20.87
N GLY A 476 4.36 9.47 -20.36
CA GLY A 476 3.17 10.32 -20.33
C GLY A 476 2.65 10.63 -21.74
N ALA A 477 3.52 11.10 -22.63
CA ALA A 477 3.15 11.41 -24.01
C ALA A 477 2.71 10.17 -24.82
N ALA A 478 3.28 9.01 -24.52
CA ALA A 478 2.99 7.76 -25.22
C ALA A 478 1.57 7.21 -25.00
N LYS A 479 0.87 7.66 -23.95
CA LYS A 479 -0.50 7.23 -23.64
C LYS A 479 -1.49 7.57 -24.76
N ASP A 480 -1.27 8.67 -25.47
CA ASP A 480 -2.15 9.16 -26.53
C ASP A 480 -1.70 8.73 -27.94
N LEU A 481 -0.59 7.99 -28.05
CA LEU A 481 -0.03 7.56 -29.33
C LEU A 481 -0.62 6.24 -29.83
N THR A 482 -0.47 5.97 -31.13
CA THR A 482 -0.72 4.65 -31.72
C THR A 482 0.44 3.69 -31.43
N PRO A 483 0.25 2.37 -31.60
CA PRO A 483 1.35 1.41 -31.48
C PRO A 483 2.56 1.72 -32.36
N GLU A 484 2.32 2.21 -33.58
CA GLU A 484 3.40 2.60 -34.51
C GLU A 484 4.18 3.81 -33.99
N GLY A 485 3.49 4.80 -33.43
CA GLY A 485 4.13 5.97 -32.83
C GLY A 485 4.96 5.62 -31.58
N ARG A 486 4.48 4.67 -30.77
CA ARG A 486 5.23 4.13 -29.62
C ARG A 486 6.48 3.35 -30.08
N GLN A 487 6.37 2.57 -31.15
CA GLN A 487 7.51 1.84 -31.72
C GLN A 487 8.59 2.77 -32.27
N ASP A 488 8.22 3.84 -32.98
CA ASP A 488 9.16 4.87 -33.46
C ASP A 488 9.95 5.51 -32.31
N ILE A 489 9.27 5.85 -31.21
CA ILE A 489 9.92 6.37 -30.00
C ILE A 489 10.90 5.37 -29.40
N LEU A 490 10.53 4.09 -29.29
CA LEU A 490 11.42 3.05 -28.76
C LEU A 490 12.70 2.90 -29.59
N GLU A 491 12.57 2.94 -30.92
CA GLU A 491 13.72 2.83 -31.81
C GLU A 491 14.64 4.04 -31.68
N ARG A 492 14.07 5.26 -31.63
CA ARG A 492 14.83 6.50 -31.48
C ARG A 492 15.57 6.62 -30.16
N LEU A 493 14.96 6.16 -29.06
CA LEU A 493 15.51 6.29 -27.71
C LEU A 493 16.37 5.11 -27.26
N ARG A 494 16.61 4.13 -28.13
CA ARG A 494 17.43 2.96 -27.81
C ARG A 494 18.87 3.39 -27.51
N PRO A 495 19.44 3.06 -26.33
CA PRO A 495 20.85 3.30 -26.05
C PRO A 495 21.75 2.54 -27.04
N GLN A 496 22.73 3.22 -27.65
CA GLN A 496 23.61 2.63 -28.67
C GLN A 496 25.09 2.59 -28.29
N ASP A 497 25.54 3.47 -27.39
CA ASP A 497 26.95 3.56 -26.97
C ASP A 497 27.16 2.93 -25.59
N PRO A 498 27.78 1.74 -25.50
CA PRO A 498 28.05 1.06 -24.24
C PRO A 498 28.96 1.83 -23.28
N ASN A 499 29.74 2.80 -23.80
CA ASN A 499 30.67 3.60 -23.01
C ASN A 499 30.06 4.93 -22.53
N ALA A 500 28.81 5.23 -22.91
CA ALA A 500 28.14 6.45 -22.48
C ALA A 500 27.91 6.45 -20.95
N PRO A 501 28.11 7.58 -20.25
CA PRO A 501 27.78 7.70 -18.83
C PRO A 501 26.33 7.29 -18.56
N GLY A 502 26.12 6.39 -17.59
CA GLY A 502 24.79 5.91 -17.22
C GLY A 502 24.14 4.95 -18.22
N PHE A 503 24.89 4.38 -19.19
CA PHE A 503 24.37 3.44 -20.19
C PHE A 503 23.49 2.33 -19.58
N ALA A 504 23.96 1.68 -18.52
CA ALA A 504 23.22 0.59 -17.86
C ALA A 504 21.85 1.05 -17.31
N ALA A 505 21.78 2.24 -16.68
CA ALA A 505 20.55 2.80 -16.17
C ALA A 505 19.59 3.19 -17.31
N ASN A 506 20.13 3.79 -18.38
CA ASN A 506 19.34 4.14 -19.56
C ASN A 506 18.81 2.91 -20.31
N GLN A 507 19.60 1.83 -20.37
CA GLN A 507 19.17 0.55 -20.93
C GLN A 507 18.01 -0.05 -20.14
N GLN A 508 18.08 -0.04 -18.80
CA GLN A 508 16.96 -0.48 -17.95
C GLN A 508 15.70 0.37 -18.15
N ARG A 509 15.83 1.69 -18.28
CA ARG A 509 14.70 2.59 -18.60
C ARG A 509 14.07 2.24 -19.95
N TRP A 510 14.90 1.99 -20.96
CA TRP A 510 14.42 1.59 -22.27
C TRP A 510 13.66 0.24 -22.24
N GLU A 511 14.15 -0.74 -21.49
CA GLU A 511 13.47 -2.04 -21.30
C GLU A 511 12.14 -1.88 -20.57
N LYS A 512 12.09 -1.04 -19.52
CA LYS A 512 10.84 -0.67 -18.85
C LYS A 512 9.87 0.02 -19.81
N MET A 513 10.36 0.94 -20.64
CA MET A 513 9.57 1.63 -21.67
C MET A 513 8.93 0.64 -22.63
N GLN A 514 9.71 -0.32 -23.12
CA GLN A 514 9.23 -1.36 -24.03
C GLN A 514 8.10 -2.18 -23.40
N SER A 515 8.27 -2.59 -22.14
CA SER A 515 7.25 -3.33 -21.39
C SER A 515 5.96 -2.50 -21.21
N LYS A 516 6.08 -1.23 -20.82
CA LYS A 516 4.95 -0.31 -20.66
C LYS A 516 4.22 -0.05 -21.98
N PHE A 517 4.95 0.17 -23.07
CA PHE A 517 4.35 0.41 -24.38
C PHE A 517 3.57 -0.82 -24.86
N LYS A 518 4.08 -2.03 -24.64
CA LYS A 518 3.35 -3.26 -24.95
C LYS A 518 2.03 -3.39 -24.17
N GLN A 519 2.00 -2.93 -22.91
CA GLN A 519 0.77 -2.88 -22.12
C GLN A 519 -0.20 -1.86 -22.71
N MET A 520 0.26 -0.65 -23.01
CA MET A 520 -0.55 0.40 -23.66
C MET A 520 -1.10 -0.04 -25.01
N ASP A 521 -0.31 -0.76 -25.82
CA ASP A 521 -0.74 -1.31 -27.11
C ASP A 521 -1.86 -2.32 -26.94
N THR A 522 -1.76 -3.18 -25.92
CA THR A 522 -2.79 -4.18 -25.61
C THR A 522 -4.09 -3.50 -25.20
N GLU A 523 -4.02 -2.48 -24.34
CA GLU A 523 -5.18 -1.69 -23.91
C GLU A 523 -5.80 -0.91 -25.07
N TRP A 524 -4.97 -0.32 -25.93
CA TRP A 524 -5.40 0.39 -27.12
C TRP A 524 -6.15 -0.54 -28.07
N GLN A 525 -5.61 -1.73 -28.37
CA GLN A 525 -6.28 -2.72 -29.21
C GLN A 525 -7.61 -3.19 -28.62
N ALA A 526 -7.68 -3.39 -27.31
CA ALA A 526 -8.92 -3.72 -26.63
C ALA A 526 -9.96 -2.59 -26.74
N GLN A 527 -9.54 -1.33 -26.63
CA GLN A 527 -10.43 -0.18 -26.84
C GLN A 527 -10.92 -0.09 -28.29
N GLN A 528 -10.05 -0.33 -29.27
CA GLN A 528 -10.47 -0.37 -30.68
C GLN A 528 -11.49 -1.50 -30.94
N GLY A 529 -11.29 -2.69 -30.36
CA GLY A 529 -12.25 -3.78 -30.42
C GLY A 529 -13.61 -3.38 -29.83
N ARG A 530 -13.63 -2.71 -28.67
CA ARG A 530 -14.86 -2.18 -28.06
C ARG A 530 -15.56 -1.17 -28.98
N ASN A 531 -14.81 -0.23 -29.55
CA ASN A 531 -15.36 0.78 -30.46
C ASN A 531 -15.97 0.11 -31.72
N ARG A 532 -15.30 -0.90 -32.28
CA ARG A 532 -15.81 -1.69 -33.40
C ARG A 532 -17.08 -2.44 -33.03
N LEU A 533 -17.13 -3.06 -31.86
CA LEU A 533 -18.34 -3.75 -31.38
C LEU A 533 -19.52 -2.79 -31.23
N VAL A 534 -19.32 -1.63 -30.58
CA VAL A 534 -20.38 -0.61 -30.44
C VAL A 534 -20.90 -0.19 -31.83
N SER A 535 -19.99 0.08 -32.77
CA SER A 535 -20.36 0.44 -34.15
C SER A 535 -21.13 -0.69 -34.84
N SER A 536 -20.71 -1.94 -34.66
CA SER A 536 -21.40 -3.12 -35.21
C SER A 536 -22.80 -3.29 -34.64
N LEU A 537 -22.99 -3.11 -33.33
CA LEU A 537 -24.31 -3.20 -32.68
C LEU A 537 -25.27 -2.08 -33.12
N GLN A 538 -24.74 -0.91 -33.45
CA GLN A 538 -25.51 0.24 -33.96
C GLN A 538 -25.86 0.09 -35.45
N ASN A 539 -24.91 -0.36 -36.27
CA ASN A 539 -25.02 -0.33 -37.74
C ASN A 539 -25.27 -1.70 -38.39
N ASN A 540 -25.36 -2.78 -37.60
CA ASN A 540 -25.71 -4.13 -38.03
C ASN A 540 -24.75 -4.71 -39.09
N PHE A 541 -23.45 -4.74 -38.81
CA PHE A 541 -22.45 -5.39 -39.66
C PHE A 541 -21.62 -6.41 -38.85
N PRO A 542 -21.26 -7.56 -39.46
CA PRO A 542 -20.49 -8.59 -38.77
C PRO A 542 -19.04 -8.15 -38.55
N LEU A 543 -18.48 -8.53 -37.41
CA LEU A 543 -17.06 -8.40 -37.09
C LEU A 543 -16.28 -9.62 -37.61
N ASP A 544 -14.99 -9.44 -37.89
CA ASP A 544 -14.11 -10.56 -38.24
C ASP A 544 -13.92 -11.48 -37.01
N PRO A 545 -14.34 -12.75 -37.07
CA PRO A 545 -14.21 -13.68 -35.96
C PRO A 545 -12.77 -14.14 -35.69
N ASN A 546 -11.82 -13.90 -36.60
CA ASN A 546 -10.41 -14.23 -36.42
C ASN A 546 -9.62 -13.11 -35.70
N ASP A 547 -10.20 -11.91 -35.57
CA ASP A 547 -9.59 -10.82 -34.83
C ASP A 547 -9.84 -11.01 -33.33
N LYS A 548 -8.76 -11.26 -32.58
CA LYS A 548 -8.78 -11.48 -31.13
C LYS A 548 -9.37 -10.30 -30.37
N SER A 549 -9.18 -9.07 -30.85
CA SER A 549 -9.69 -7.87 -30.19
C SER A 549 -11.22 -7.75 -30.32
N ASN A 550 -11.78 -8.21 -31.44
CA ASN A 550 -13.23 -8.29 -31.63
C ASN A 550 -13.84 -9.33 -30.68
N GLN A 551 -13.22 -10.52 -30.58
CA GLN A 551 -13.69 -11.55 -29.64
C GLN A 551 -13.60 -11.07 -28.19
N ALA A 552 -12.49 -10.45 -27.80
CA ALA A 552 -12.32 -9.91 -26.45
C ALA A 552 -13.37 -8.83 -26.12
N ALA A 553 -13.73 -7.98 -27.09
CA ALA A 553 -14.77 -6.97 -26.93
C ALA A 553 -16.15 -7.62 -26.71
N VAL A 554 -16.49 -8.65 -27.50
CA VAL A 554 -17.76 -9.39 -27.38
C VAL A 554 -17.84 -10.13 -26.04
N ASP A 555 -16.75 -10.76 -25.61
CA ASP A 555 -16.68 -11.46 -24.32
C ASP A 555 -16.85 -10.50 -23.14
N HIS A 556 -16.24 -9.31 -23.22
CA HIS A 556 -16.36 -8.26 -22.21
C HIS A 556 -17.77 -7.69 -22.13
N TYR A 557 -18.39 -7.38 -23.29
CA TYR A 557 -19.78 -6.93 -23.36
C TYR A 557 -20.74 -7.98 -22.79
N PHE A 558 -20.56 -9.26 -23.15
CA PHE A 558 -21.36 -10.33 -22.56
C PHE A 558 -21.22 -10.37 -21.04
N ALA A 559 -19.98 -10.35 -20.52
CA ALA A 559 -19.72 -10.43 -19.09
C ALA A 559 -20.32 -9.27 -18.28
N GLN A 560 -20.33 -8.05 -18.85
CA GLN A 560 -20.85 -6.86 -18.16
C GLN A 560 -22.35 -6.65 -18.35
N ASP A 561 -22.85 -6.79 -19.58
CA ASP A 561 -24.19 -6.33 -19.96
C ASP A 561 -25.23 -7.46 -20.06
N ILE A 562 -24.80 -8.73 -20.16
CA ILE A 562 -25.71 -9.87 -20.38
C ILE A 562 -25.61 -10.90 -19.25
N ALA A 563 -24.40 -11.36 -18.92
CA ALA A 563 -24.14 -12.45 -17.98
C ALA A 563 -24.80 -12.28 -16.60
N PRO A 564 -24.85 -11.08 -15.98
CA PRO A 564 -25.46 -10.92 -14.65
C PRO A 564 -26.93 -11.33 -14.55
N SER A 565 -27.68 -11.24 -15.66
CA SER A 565 -29.10 -11.61 -15.74
C SER A 565 -29.37 -12.78 -16.68
N PHE A 566 -28.32 -13.41 -17.22
CA PHE A 566 -28.45 -14.43 -18.24
C PHE A 566 -28.92 -15.76 -17.65
N SER A 567 -30.05 -16.27 -18.15
CA SER A 567 -30.47 -17.65 -17.93
C SER A 567 -30.79 -18.35 -19.25
N ILE A 568 -30.22 -19.54 -19.47
CA ILE A 568 -30.48 -20.33 -20.67
C ILE A 568 -31.91 -20.86 -20.74
N SER A 569 -32.62 -20.93 -19.61
CA SER A 569 -34.02 -21.34 -19.56
C SER A 569 -35.00 -20.17 -19.78
N ASP A 570 -34.50 -18.93 -19.78
CA ASP A 570 -35.31 -17.73 -19.98
C ASP A 570 -35.29 -17.29 -21.46
N PRO A 571 -36.44 -17.28 -22.15
CA PRO A 571 -36.53 -16.82 -23.54
C PRO A 571 -36.09 -15.36 -23.76
N GLN A 572 -36.23 -14.49 -22.75
CA GLN A 572 -35.81 -13.08 -22.89
C GLN A 572 -34.28 -12.95 -22.89
N SER A 573 -33.61 -13.65 -21.98
CA SER A 573 -32.14 -13.77 -21.94
C SER A 573 -31.55 -14.33 -23.23
N ILE A 574 -32.21 -15.32 -23.83
CA ILE A 574 -31.84 -15.90 -25.13
C ILE A 574 -31.93 -14.85 -26.26
N ASN A 575 -33.00 -14.06 -26.30
CA ASN A 575 -33.19 -13.03 -27.33
C ASN A 575 -32.16 -11.89 -27.24
N ALA A 576 -31.77 -11.50 -26.03
CA ALA A 576 -30.72 -10.48 -25.81
C ALA A 576 -29.37 -10.94 -26.37
N LEU A 577 -28.99 -12.18 -26.08
CA LEU A 577 -27.78 -12.80 -26.60
C LEU A 577 -27.85 -13.04 -28.13
N ALA A 578 -29.00 -13.47 -28.64
CA ALA A 578 -29.22 -13.65 -30.07
C ALA A 578 -29.07 -12.33 -30.83
N THR A 579 -29.53 -11.21 -30.26
CA THR A 579 -29.38 -9.87 -30.85
C THR A 579 -27.92 -9.48 -31.00
N VAL A 580 -27.11 -9.64 -29.94
CA VAL A 580 -25.68 -9.35 -29.99
C VAL A 580 -24.97 -10.25 -31.00
N THR A 581 -25.28 -11.54 -30.99
CA THR A 581 -24.64 -12.51 -31.89
C THR A 581 -25.04 -12.29 -33.35
N THR A 582 -26.28 -11.88 -33.61
CA THR A 582 -26.77 -11.58 -34.97
C THR A 582 -26.12 -10.31 -35.51
N LYS A 583 -26.08 -9.24 -34.71
CA LYS A 583 -25.52 -7.94 -35.11
C LYS A 583 -24.01 -7.97 -35.26
N SER A 584 -23.30 -8.59 -34.31
CA SER A 584 -21.83 -8.69 -34.32
C SER A 584 -21.29 -9.83 -35.16
N GLY A 585 -22.11 -10.84 -35.47
CA GLY A 585 -21.65 -12.07 -36.09
C GLY A 585 -20.74 -12.94 -35.23
N MET A 586 -20.65 -12.66 -33.92
CA MET A 586 -19.72 -13.33 -33.02
C MET A 586 -20.43 -13.90 -31.79
N ILE A 587 -20.11 -15.15 -31.45
CA ILE A 587 -20.58 -15.81 -30.23
C ILE A 587 -19.57 -15.52 -29.10
N PRO A 588 -20.00 -15.05 -27.92
CA PRO A 588 -19.12 -14.94 -26.75
C PRO A 588 -18.47 -16.28 -26.36
N THR A 589 -17.21 -16.26 -25.94
CA THR A 589 -16.45 -17.47 -25.59
C THR A 589 -17.13 -18.24 -24.45
N GLN A 590 -17.71 -17.54 -23.48
CA GLN A 590 -18.45 -18.15 -22.37
C GLN A 590 -19.66 -18.95 -22.87
N VAL A 591 -20.35 -18.44 -23.89
CA VAL A 591 -21.50 -19.11 -24.52
C VAL A 591 -21.06 -20.30 -25.35
N LYS A 592 -19.93 -20.20 -26.10
CA LYS A 592 -19.34 -21.34 -26.80
C LYS A 592 -19.01 -22.48 -25.83
N THR A 593 -18.35 -22.17 -24.71
CA THR A 593 -18.02 -23.13 -23.66
C THR A 593 -19.28 -23.76 -23.05
N MET A 594 -20.29 -22.95 -22.76
CA MET A 594 -21.57 -23.43 -22.26
C MET A 594 -22.22 -24.42 -23.23
N LEU A 595 -22.32 -24.08 -24.52
CA LEU A 595 -22.87 -24.97 -25.55
C LEU A 595 -22.04 -26.26 -25.71
N ASN A 596 -20.72 -26.16 -25.73
CA ASN A 596 -19.87 -27.34 -25.83
C ASN A 596 -20.02 -28.27 -24.62
N SER A 597 -20.10 -27.71 -23.40
CA SER A 597 -20.32 -28.49 -22.18
C SER A 597 -21.72 -29.13 -22.17
N GLY A 598 -22.76 -28.37 -22.52
CA GLY A 598 -24.14 -28.86 -22.55
C GLY A 598 -24.37 -29.96 -23.59
N ALA A 599 -23.61 -29.97 -24.69
CA ALA A 599 -23.70 -31.02 -25.71
C ALA A 599 -23.27 -32.40 -25.21
N THR A 600 -22.60 -32.48 -24.05
CA THR A 600 -22.25 -33.75 -23.41
C THR A 600 -23.37 -34.30 -22.50
N SER A 601 -24.40 -33.49 -22.21
CA SER A 601 -25.54 -33.85 -21.37
C SER A 601 -26.64 -34.57 -22.15
N ARG A 602 -27.44 -35.36 -21.43
CA ARG A 602 -28.72 -35.93 -21.91
C ARG A 602 -29.94 -35.36 -21.21
N ASP A 603 -29.76 -34.37 -20.33
CA ASP A 603 -30.85 -33.74 -19.62
C ASP A 603 -31.68 -32.84 -20.56
N PRO A 604 -32.96 -33.16 -20.85
CA PRO A 604 -33.78 -32.36 -21.74
C PRO A 604 -34.01 -30.94 -21.23
N ALA A 605 -34.05 -30.72 -19.92
CA ALA A 605 -34.26 -29.39 -19.33
C ALA A 605 -33.10 -28.43 -19.63
N LEU A 606 -31.89 -28.96 -19.84
CA LEU A 606 -30.71 -28.20 -20.21
C LEU A 606 -30.52 -28.13 -21.73
N VAL A 607 -30.64 -29.28 -22.40
CA VAL A 607 -30.28 -29.44 -23.82
C VAL A 607 -31.30 -28.76 -24.73
N VAL A 608 -32.60 -28.82 -24.44
CA VAL A 608 -33.63 -28.26 -25.32
C VAL A 608 -33.56 -26.74 -25.42
N PRO A 609 -33.43 -25.98 -24.31
CA PRO A 609 -33.23 -24.53 -24.41
C PRO A 609 -31.95 -24.15 -25.18
N MET A 610 -30.85 -24.88 -24.99
CA MET A 610 -29.60 -24.69 -25.74
C MET A 610 -29.76 -25.01 -27.23
N ALA A 611 -30.49 -26.07 -27.57
CA ALA A 611 -30.80 -26.44 -28.95
C ALA A 611 -31.68 -25.38 -29.63
N LYS A 612 -32.67 -24.83 -28.91
CA LYS A 612 -33.50 -23.72 -29.38
C LYS A 612 -32.66 -22.47 -29.65
N PHE A 613 -31.75 -22.12 -28.73
CA PHE A 613 -30.80 -21.03 -28.94
C PHE A 613 -29.88 -21.26 -30.16
N TYR A 614 -29.30 -22.45 -30.27
CA TYR A 614 -28.47 -22.83 -31.43
C TYR A 614 -29.26 -22.74 -32.74
N GLY A 615 -30.50 -23.24 -32.79
CA GLY A 615 -31.36 -23.17 -33.96
C GLY A 615 -31.65 -21.73 -34.37
N GLN A 616 -32.04 -20.88 -33.43
CA GLN A 616 -32.23 -19.44 -33.68
C GLN A 616 -30.95 -18.76 -34.18
N LEU A 617 -29.81 -19.14 -33.63
CA LEU A 617 -28.53 -18.62 -34.07
C LEU A 617 -28.20 -19.08 -35.50
N PHE A 618 -28.40 -20.37 -35.81
CA PHE A 618 -28.15 -20.93 -37.13
C PHE A 618 -29.06 -20.30 -38.18
N ASP A 619 -30.34 -20.11 -37.87
CA ASP A 619 -31.32 -19.51 -38.78
C ASP A 619 -31.01 -18.03 -39.09
N ASN A 620 -30.52 -17.28 -38.09
CA ASN A 620 -30.23 -15.84 -38.24
C ASN A 620 -28.79 -15.55 -38.69
N ASN A 621 -27.81 -16.38 -38.31
CA ASN A 621 -26.41 -16.22 -38.65
C ASN A 621 -25.67 -17.58 -38.72
N PRO A 622 -25.78 -18.30 -39.85
CA PRO A 622 -25.16 -19.62 -40.02
C PRO A 622 -23.63 -19.61 -39.88
N ALA A 623 -22.97 -18.50 -40.24
CA ALA A 623 -21.52 -18.35 -40.17
C ALA A 623 -21.03 -18.29 -38.71
N ALA A 624 -21.76 -17.60 -37.84
CA ALA A 624 -21.46 -17.57 -36.41
C ALA A 624 -21.63 -18.95 -35.78
N ALA A 625 -22.72 -19.66 -36.11
CA ALA A 625 -22.98 -21.02 -35.65
C ALA A 625 -21.87 -22.01 -36.05
N ALA A 626 -21.27 -21.82 -37.23
CA ALA A 626 -20.18 -22.65 -37.74
C ALA A 626 -18.87 -22.58 -36.92
N THR A 627 -18.77 -21.65 -35.96
CA THR A 627 -17.61 -21.53 -35.05
C THR A 627 -17.65 -22.51 -33.87
N LEU A 628 -18.74 -23.27 -33.70
CA LEU A 628 -18.89 -24.30 -32.66
C LEU A 628 -18.25 -25.64 -33.07
N ASP A 629 -18.06 -26.54 -32.10
CA ASP A 629 -17.59 -27.90 -32.37
C ASP A 629 -18.58 -28.65 -33.28
N LYS A 630 -18.06 -29.47 -34.21
CA LYS A 630 -18.87 -30.23 -35.17
C LYS A 630 -19.89 -31.15 -34.49
N GLY A 631 -19.51 -31.81 -33.40
CA GLY A 631 -20.39 -32.64 -32.59
C GLY A 631 -21.47 -31.83 -31.90
N THR A 632 -21.12 -30.66 -31.35
CA THR A 632 -22.07 -29.74 -30.72
C THR A 632 -23.11 -29.22 -31.72
N MET A 633 -22.67 -28.80 -32.90
CA MET A 633 -23.56 -28.36 -33.99
C MET A 633 -24.50 -29.47 -34.43
N ALA A 634 -23.97 -30.67 -34.66
CA ALA A 634 -24.76 -31.82 -35.10
C ALA A 634 -25.79 -32.24 -34.04
N PHE A 635 -25.40 -32.23 -32.76
CA PHE A 635 -26.28 -32.60 -31.64
C PHE A 635 -27.41 -31.60 -31.47
N TYR A 636 -27.10 -30.32 -31.27
CA TYR A 636 -28.13 -29.30 -31.07
C TYR A 636 -28.99 -29.07 -32.30
N GLY A 637 -28.41 -29.16 -33.51
CA GLY A 637 -29.19 -29.12 -34.76
C GLY A 637 -30.23 -30.23 -34.82
N LYS A 638 -29.84 -31.47 -34.51
CA LYS A 638 -30.77 -32.61 -34.47
C LYS A 638 -31.84 -32.46 -33.39
N VAL A 639 -31.46 -32.04 -32.17
CA VAL A 639 -32.45 -31.80 -31.09
C VAL A 639 -33.45 -30.73 -31.53
N TYR A 640 -32.96 -29.64 -32.14
CA TYR A 640 -33.81 -28.57 -32.65
C TYR A 640 -34.76 -29.06 -33.75
N ASP A 641 -34.26 -29.81 -34.73
CA ASP A 641 -35.06 -30.37 -35.82
C ASP A 641 -36.12 -31.37 -35.31
N TYR A 642 -35.76 -32.24 -34.37
CA TYR A 642 -36.69 -33.21 -33.76
C TYR A 642 -37.75 -32.53 -32.91
N SER A 643 -37.35 -31.56 -32.09
CA SER A 643 -38.28 -30.75 -31.31
C SER A 643 -39.24 -29.98 -32.23
N ARG A 644 -38.72 -29.38 -33.31
CA ARG A 644 -39.53 -28.70 -34.33
C ARG A 644 -40.49 -29.67 -35.03
N ALA A 645 -40.08 -30.91 -35.27
CA ALA A 645 -40.92 -31.94 -35.89
C ALA A 645 -42.02 -32.49 -34.95
N GLY A 646 -41.99 -32.16 -33.65
CA GLY A 646 -42.98 -32.58 -32.67
C GLY A 646 -42.60 -33.84 -31.87
N VAL A 647 -41.34 -34.28 -31.95
CA VAL A 647 -40.83 -35.38 -31.12
C VAL A 647 -40.83 -34.92 -29.65
N PRO A 648 -41.30 -35.76 -28.70
CA PRO A 648 -41.17 -35.48 -27.27
C PRO A 648 -39.74 -35.11 -26.88
N GLU A 649 -39.58 -34.10 -26.01
CA GLU A 649 -38.29 -33.47 -25.73
C GLU A 649 -37.22 -34.46 -25.20
N ASP A 650 -37.63 -35.42 -24.37
CA ASP A 650 -36.79 -36.52 -23.88
C ASP A 650 -36.27 -37.40 -25.03
N LYS A 651 -37.17 -37.81 -25.93
CA LYS A 651 -36.82 -38.64 -27.08
C LYS A 651 -35.98 -37.89 -28.10
N ALA A 652 -36.27 -36.60 -28.33
CA ALA A 652 -35.49 -35.77 -29.24
C ALA A 652 -34.03 -35.69 -28.80
N VAL A 653 -33.78 -35.50 -27.50
CA VAL A 653 -32.42 -35.48 -26.93
C VAL A 653 -31.75 -36.85 -27.05
N ASP A 654 -32.43 -37.93 -26.68
CA ASP A 654 -31.86 -39.28 -26.76
C ASP A 654 -31.55 -39.71 -28.20
N MET A 655 -32.46 -39.46 -29.15
CA MET A 655 -32.28 -39.76 -30.57
C MET A 655 -31.10 -38.99 -31.16
N ALA A 656 -31.00 -37.69 -30.84
CA ALA A 656 -29.89 -36.86 -31.30
C ALA A 656 -28.55 -37.32 -30.69
N TYR A 657 -28.53 -37.62 -29.39
CA TYR A 657 -27.33 -38.04 -28.68
C TYR A 657 -26.81 -39.37 -29.25
N SER A 658 -27.70 -40.34 -29.43
CA SER A 658 -27.36 -41.65 -29.96
C SER A 658 -26.74 -41.54 -31.36
N GLN A 659 -27.36 -40.78 -32.25
CA GLN A 659 -26.86 -40.60 -33.62
C GLN A 659 -25.54 -39.84 -33.69
N VAL A 660 -25.33 -38.84 -32.84
CA VAL A 660 -24.13 -38.00 -32.93
C VAL A 660 -22.95 -38.66 -32.22
N PHE A 661 -23.15 -39.15 -31.00
CA PHE A 661 -22.06 -39.58 -30.12
C PHE A 661 -21.92 -41.09 -29.93
N GLN A 662 -22.97 -41.90 -30.18
CA GLN A 662 -22.90 -43.35 -29.95
C GLN A 662 -22.72 -44.18 -31.23
N GLN A 663 -23.18 -43.69 -32.38
CA GLN A 663 -23.00 -44.39 -33.66
C GLN A 663 -21.56 -44.29 -34.16
N ASP A 664 -21.00 -45.43 -34.56
CA ASP A 664 -19.68 -45.50 -35.20
C ASP A 664 -19.69 -44.89 -36.60
N ASP A 665 -18.54 -44.40 -37.06
CA ASP A 665 -18.43 -43.67 -38.33
C ASP A 665 -18.77 -44.53 -39.55
N ARG A 666 -18.50 -45.84 -39.49
CA ARG A 666 -18.82 -46.77 -40.58
C ARG A 666 -20.32 -46.96 -40.70
N MET A 667 -21.03 -47.12 -39.58
CA MET A 667 -22.50 -47.17 -39.54
C MET A 667 -23.10 -45.86 -40.05
N LYS A 668 -22.59 -44.70 -39.62
CA LYS A 668 -23.04 -43.38 -40.12
C LYS A 668 -22.91 -43.26 -41.64
N GLN A 669 -21.77 -43.70 -42.21
CA GLN A 669 -21.53 -43.65 -43.65
C GLN A 669 -22.45 -44.62 -44.42
N MET A 670 -22.65 -45.83 -43.90
CA MET A 670 -23.58 -46.82 -44.46
C MET A 670 -25.02 -46.29 -44.48
N LEU A 671 -25.51 -45.78 -43.34
CA LEU A 671 -26.85 -45.22 -43.21
C LEU A 671 -27.05 -43.99 -44.11
N SER A 672 -26.07 -43.07 -44.17
CA SER A 672 -26.14 -41.92 -45.05
C SER A 672 -26.20 -42.32 -46.54
N THR A 673 -25.48 -43.37 -46.92
CA THR A 673 -25.54 -43.92 -48.29
C THR A 673 -26.91 -44.51 -48.59
N ALA A 674 -27.47 -45.28 -47.65
CA ALA A 674 -28.81 -45.86 -47.77
C ALA A 674 -29.89 -44.77 -47.88
N MET A 675 -29.81 -43.70 -47.09
CA MET A 675 -30.78 -42.59 -47.12
C MET A 675 -30.78 -41.80 -48.45
N ARG A 676 -29.66 -41.82 -49.18
CA ARG A 676 -29.54 -41.18 -50.51
C ARG A 676 -30.01 -42.07 -51.65
N ASP A 677 -30.26 -43.36 -51.40
CA ASP A 677 -30.73 -44.28 -52.41
C ASP A 677 -32.13 -43.88 -52.91
N LYS A 678 -32.33 -43.90 -54.23
CA LYS A 678 -33.61 -43.49 -54.84
C LYS A 678 -34.78 -44.34 -54.35
N LYS A 679 -34.56 -45.63 -54.07
CA LYS A 679 -35.62 -46.52 -53.55
C LYS A 679 -35.98 -46.16 -52.12
N TYR A 680 -35.01 -45.82 -51.29
CA TYR A 680 -35.26 -45.34 -49.93
C TYR A 680 -36.10 -44.06 -49.94
N VAL A 681 -35.69 -43.07 -50.74
CA VAL A 681 -36.43 -41.79 -50.86
C VAL A 681 -37.86 -42.04 -51.33
N ALA A 682 -38.06 -42.89 -52.34
CA ALA A 682 -39.38 -43.26 -52.83
C ALA A 682 -40.22 -43.98 -51.75
N ALA A 683 -39.65 -44.97 -51.05
CA ALA A 683 -40.32 -45.72 -50.00
C ALA A 683 -40.73 -44.82 -48.83
N ARG A 684 -39.87 -43.90 -48.41
CA ARG A 684 -40.16 -42.90 -47.37
C ARG A 684 -41.30 -41.97 -47.77
N THR A 685 -41.33 -41.50 -49.02
CA THR A 685 -42.45 -40.68 -49.54
C THR A 685 -43.75 -41.48 -49.57
N THR A 686 -43.71 -42.75 -49.99
CA THR A 686 -44.87 -43.64 -49.95
C THR A 686 -45.36 -43.88 -48.52
N ALA A 687 -44.46 -44.11 -47.56
CA ALA A 687 -44.78 -44.26 -46.15
C ALA A 687 -45.45 -43.01 -45.57
N ALA A 688 -44.95 -41.81 -45.92
CA ALA A 688 -45.56 -40.55 -45.53
C ALA A 688 -46.99 -40.41 -46.08
N GLN A 689 -47.22 -40.73 -47.35
CA GLN A 689 -48.55 -40.67 -47.97
C GLN A 689 -49.50 -41.70 -47.34
N ASN A 690 -49.04 -42.94 -47.13
CA ASN A 690 -49.81 -43.99 -46.47
C ASN A 690 -50.20 -43.59 -45.05
N ASN A 691 -49.28 -42.97 -44.30
CA ASN A 691 -49.56 -42.49 -42.96
C ASN A 691 -50.59 -41.36 -42.98
N ALA A 692 -50.44 -40.38 -43.89
CA ALA A 692 -51.43 -39.31 -44.08
C ALA A 692 -52.82 -39.88 -44.40
N SER A 693 -52.91 -40.90 -45.25
CA SER A 693 -54.17 -41.63 -45.51
C SER A 693 -54.70 -42.32 -44.25
N SER A 694 -53.83 -42.93 -43.44
CA SER A 694 -54.22 -43.60 -42.19
C SER A 694 -54.73 -42.66 -41.09
N LEU A 695 -54.40 -41.36 -41.18
CA LEU A 695 -54.86 -40.33 -40.25
C LEU A 695 -56.30 -39.86 -40.56
N THR A 696 -56.91 -40.30 -41.66
CA THR A 696 -58.27 -39.90 -42.04
C THR A 696 -59.33 -40.74 -41.33
N SER A 697 -60.43 -40.10 -40.92
CA SER A 697 -61.61 -40.80 -40.40
C SER A 697 -62.50 -41.36 -41.52
N PHE A 698 -63.29 -42.39 -41.21
CA PHE A 698 -64.16 -43.09 -42.16
C PHE A 698 -65.13 -42.12 -42.87
N GLY A 699 -65.00 -41.99 -44.20
CA GLY A 699 -65.87 -41.17 -45.05
C GLY A 699 -65.28 -39.85 -45.58
N SER A 700 -64.03 -39.49 -45.23
CA SER A 700 -63.33 -38.32 -45.79
C SER A 700 -62.33 -38.73 -46.90
N TRP A 701 -62.02 -37.82 -47.82
CA TRP A 701 -61.00 -38.04 -48.86
C TRP A 701 -59.58 -37.92 -48.27
N SER A 702 -58.68 -38.82 -48.66
CA SER A 702 -57.27 -38.75 -48.25
C SER A 702 -56.63 -37.47 -48.81
N PRO A 703 -55.91 -36.68 -48.00
CA PRO A 703 -55.13 -35.57 -48.52
C PRO A 703 -54.00 -36.14 -49.41
N ASP A 704 -53.81 -35.50 -50.57
CA ASP A 704 -52.59 -35.69 -51.37
C ASP A 704 -51.52 -34.79 -50.76
N ILE A 705 -50.50 -35.40 -50.15
CA ILE A 705 -49.44 -34.64 -49.50
C ILE A 705 -48.38 -34.16 -50.50
N THR A 706 -48.47 -34.51 -51.79
CA THR A 706 -47.48 -34.15 -52.81
C THR A 706 -47.70 -32.79 -53.47
N ASP A 707 -48.84 -32.14 -53.19
CA ASP A 707 -49.16 -30.79 -53.68
C ASP A 707 -48.43 -29.70 -52.83
N PRO A 708 -47.53 -28.88 -53.44
CA PRO A 708 -46.70 -27.89 -52.75
C PRO A 708 -47.45 -26.65 -52.23
N GLY A 709 -48.74 -26.46 -52.56
CA GLY A 709 -49.54 -25.29 -52.17
C GLY A 709 -50.24 -25.32 -50.80
N LYS A 710 -50.07 -26.40 -50.01
CA LYS A 710 -50.78 -26.61 -48.73
C LYS A 710 -49.80 -26.89 -47.58
N SER A 711 -50.30 -26.95 -46.33
CA SER A 711 -49.56 -27.37 -45.11
C SER A 711 -48.75 -28.68 -45.23
N ASN A 712 -49.01 -29.45 -46.29
CA ASN A 712 -48.29 -30.60 -46.82
C ASN A 712 -46.76 -30.51 -46.75
N ALA A 713 -46.14 -29.38 -47.13
CA ALA A 713 -44.68 -29.25 -47.14
C ALA A 713 -44.07 -29.37 -45.73
N ALA A 714 -44.74 -28.80 -44.72
CA ALA A 714 -44.32 -28.91 -43.34
C ALA A 714 -44.50 -30.34 -42.80
N TYR A 715 -45.59 -31.02 -43.17
CA TYR A 715 -45.81 -32.42 -42.83
C TYR A 715 -44.74 -33.32 -43.41
N GLN A 716 -44.45 -33.17 -44.71
CA GLN A 716 -43.43 -33.96 -45.39
C GLN A 716 -42.06 -33.78 -44.75
N ARG A 717 -41.66 -32.54 -44.46
CA ARG A 717 -40.39 -32.26 -43.80
C ARG A 717 -40.32 -32.91 -42.42
N ASP A 718 -41.33 -32.70 -41.58
CA ASP A 718 -41.36 -33.26 -40.22
C ASP A 718 -41.36 -34.81 -40.26
N TYR A 719 -42.11 -35.42 -41.19
CA TYR A 719 -42.13 -36.87 -41.40
C TYR A 719 -40.76 -37.40 -41.85
N GLN A 720 -40.11 -36.74 -42.83
CA GLN A 720 -38.79 -37.13 -43.31
C GLN A 720 -37.74 -37.04 -42.19
N THR A 721 -37.75 -35.97 -41.41
CA THR A 721 -36.84 -35.77 -40.27
C THR A 721 -36.97 -36.91 -39.26
N ILE A 722 -38.20 -37.28 -38.89
CA ILE A 722 -38.45 -38.35 -37.91
C ILE A 722 -38.14 -39.72 -38.50
N TYR A 723 -38.49 -39.96 -39.77
CA TYR A 723 -38.25 -41.23 -40.47
C TYR A 723 -36.76 -41.53 -40.59
N ASP A 724 -35.97 -40.57 -41.07
CA ASP A 724 -34.52 -40.72 -41.21
C ASP A 724 -33.87 -40.94 -39.84
N ALA A 725 -34.39 -40.28 -38.80
CA ALA A 725 -33.90 -40.44 -37.45
C ALA A 725 -34.18 -41.83 -36.86
N ASN A 726 -35.41 -42.32 -37.03
CA ASN A 726 -35.77 -43.67 -36.60
C ASN A 726 -35.06 -44.74 -37.41
N PHE A 727 -34.86 -44.54 -38.72
CA PHE A 727 -34.08 -45.43 -39.58
C PHE A 727 -32.62 -45.54 -39.11
N ALA A 728 -32.02 -44.43 -38.71
CA ALA A 728 -30.69 -44.46 -38.08
C ALA A 728 -30.72 -45.19 -36.74
N GLN A 729 -31.74 -44.95 -35.91
CA GLN A 729 -31.86 -45.56 -34.58
C GLN A 729 -32.08 -47.08 -34.63
N THR A 730 -32.77 -47.59 -35.66
CA THR A 730 -33.01 -49.02 -35.87
C THR A 730 -31.85 -49.73 -36.58
N GLY A 731 -30.75 -49.03 -36.87
CA GLY A 731 -29.60 -49.58 -37.60
C GLY A 731 -29.89 -49.85 -39.08
N GLY A 732 -30.89 -49.17 -39.67
CA GLY A 732 -31.27 -49.30 -41.07
C GLY A 732 -32.47 -50.20 -41.34
N ASP A 733 -33.27 -50.54 -40.32
CA ASP A 733 -34.54 -51.25 -40.49
C ASP A 733 -35.66 -50.26 -40.84
N ALA A 734 -36.07 -50.27 -42.12
CA ALA A 734 -37.09 -49.39 -42.67
C ALA A 734 -38.51 -49.66 -42.14
N ASP A 735 -38.84 -50.92 -41.84
CA ASP A 735 -40.17 -51.31 -41.37
C ASP A 735 -40.38 -50.85 -39.92
N GLN A 736 -39.35 -51.01 -39.08
CA GLN A 736 -39.37 -50.47 -37.72
C GLN A 736 -39.36 -48.94 -37.72
N ALA A 737 -38.57 -48.33 -38.61
CA ALA A 737 -38.52 -46.87 -38.75
C ALA A 737 -39.88 -46.29 -39.14
N GLU A 738 -40.60 -46.91 -40.08
CA GLU A 738 -41.95 -46.50 -40.48
C GLU A 738 -42.92 -46.56 -39.31
N LYS A 739 -42.96 -47.69 -38.57
CA LYS A 739 -43.87 -47.86 -37.43
C LYS A 739 -43.63 -46.83 -36.33
N MET A 740 -42.36 -46.62 -35.97
CA MET A 740 -41.97 -45.63 -34.97
C MET A 740 -42.33 -44.22 -35.42
N THR A 741 -42.10 -43.89 -36.69
CA THR A 741 -42.42 -42.58 -37.28
C THR A 741 -43.91 -42.33 -37.30
N ASN A 742 -44.70 -43.30 -37.74
CA ASN A 742 -46.16 -43.19 -37.77
C ASN A 742 -46.73 -42.97 -36.35
N ALA A 743 -46.18 -43.66 -35.35
CA ALA A 743 -46.57 -43.46 -33.95
C ALA A 743 -46.23 -42.05 -33.43
N MET A 744 -45.05 -41.51 -33.75
CA MET A 744 -44.66 -40.15 -33.36
C MET A 744 -45.44 -39.07 -34.11
N ILE A 745 -45.69 -39.25 -35.42
CA ILE A 745 -46.42 -38.27 -36.21
C ILE A 745 -47.87 -38.14 -35.73
N ARG A 746 -48.50 -39.25 -35.32
CA ARG A 746 -49.88 -39.28 -34.79
C ARG A 746 -50.09 -38.45 -33.52
N THR A 747 -49.04 -38.15 -32.75
CA THR A 747 -49.17 -37.34 -31.54
C THR A 747 -49.33 -35.85 -31.84
N THR A 748 -48.87 -35.41 -33.01
CA THR A 748 -48.71 -33.99 -33.33
C THR A 748 -49.41 -33.60 -34.62
N TRP A 749 -49.61 -34.51 -35.57
CA TRP A 749 -50.27 -34.27 -36.84
C TRP A 749 -51.55 -35.08 -36.96
N GLY A 750 -52.59 -34.45 -37.52
CA GLY A 750 -53.84 -35.10 -37.89
C GLY A 750 -54.33 -34.59 -39.24
N VAL A 751 -55.48 -35.07 -39.69
CA VAL A 751 -56.18 -34.53 -40.86
C VAL A 751 -57.34 -33.66 -40.40
N SER A 752 -57.40 -32.45 -40.95
CA SER A 752 -58.47 -31.48 -40.68
C SER A 752 -59.18 -31.14 -41.97
N THR A 753 -60.50 -30.92 -41.90
CA THR A 753 -61.30 -30.40 -43.02
C THR A 753 -61.67 -28.93 -42.81
N ILE A 754 -61.24 -28.32 -41.70
CA ILE A 754 -61.70 -27.00 -41.23
C ILE A 754 -61.48 -25.85 -42.21
N ASN A 755 -60.51 -25.98 -43.12
CA ASN A 755 -60.22 -24.97 -44.15
C ASN A 755 -60.94 -25.24 -45.49
N GLY A 756 -61.90 -26.18 -45.51
CA GLY A 756 -62.78 -26.49 -46.65
C GLY A 756 -62.32 -27.66 -47.53
N SER A 757 -61.10 -28.17 -47.35
CA SER A 757 -60.63 -29.41 -47.98
C SER A 757 -59.79 -30.20 -46.98
N ALA A 758 -59.81 -31.54 -47.06
CA ALA A 758 -58.97 -32.38 -46.21
C ALA A 758 -57.50 -32.04 -46.42
N GLU A 759 -56.82 -31.67 -45.34
CA GLU A 759 -55.38 -31.39 -45.32
C GLU A 759 -54.75 -31.90 -44.03
N VAL A 760 -53.46 -32.24 -44.11
CA VAL A 760 -52.68 -32.55 -42.90
C VAL A 760 -52.43 -31.27 -42.13
N MET A 761 -52.78 -31.25 -40.85
CA MET A 761 -52.63 -30.08 -39.99
C MET A 761 -51.95 -30.47 -38.69
N LYS A 762 -50.90 -29.73 -38.34
CA LYS A 762 -50.22 -29.89 -37.06
C LYS A 762 -51.16 -29.41 -35.96
N TYR A 763 -51.36 -30.21 -34.92
CA TYR A 763 -52.37 -30.03 -33.90
C TYR A 763 -53.76 -29.83 -34.51
N ALA A 764 -54.18 -30.71 -35.43
CA ALA A 764 -55.51 -30.62 -36.04
C ALA A 764 -56.61 -30.44 -34.96
N PRO A 765 -57.50 -29.42 -35.08
CA PRO A 765 -58.55 -29.15 -34.10
C PRO A 765 -59.41 -30.37 -33.77
N GLU A 766 -59.77 -31.15 -34.78
CA GLU A 766 -60.56 -32.37 -34.66
C GLU A 766 -59.87 -33.40 -33.77
N ALA A 767 -58.56 -33.63 -33.97
CA ALA A 767 -57.77 -34.54 -33.15
C ALA A 767 -57.55 -33.99 -31.72
N LEU A 768 -57.29 -32.68 -31.57
CA LEU A 768 -56.96 -32.06 -30.29
C LEU A 768 -58.17 -31.99 -29.32
N TYR A 769 -59.37 -31.89 -29.88
CA TYR A 769 -60.63 -31.79 -29.13
C TYR A 769 -61.45 -33.09 -29.14
N GLY A 770 -60.93 -34.16 -29.74
CA GLY A 770 -61.54 -35.49 -29.73
C GLY A 770 -62.82 -35.62 -30.55
N VAL A 771 -62.88 -34.92 -31.70
CA VAL A 771 -64.05 -34.87 -32.57
C VAL A 771 -63.72 -35.52 -33.92
N ASN A 772 -64.60 -36.37 -34.44
CA ASN A 772 -64.41 -36.97 -35.76
C ASN A 772 -64.92 -36.04 -36.87
N SER A 773 -64.26 -36.06 -38.03
CA SER A 773 -64.58 -35.24 -39.22
C SER A 773 -65.90 -35.62 -39.94
N GLY A 774 -66.83 -36.27 -39.24
CA GLY A 774 -68.13 -36.72 -39.76
C GLY A 774 -69.30 -35.89 -39.23
N SER A 775 -70.49 -36.49 -39.15
CA SER A 775 -71.79 -35.86 -38.82
C SER A 775 -71.93 -35.33 -37.36
N GLY A 776 -70.83 -34.92 -36.73
CA GLY A 776 -70.76 -34.35 -35.39
C GLY A 776 -69.58 -33.40 -35.19
N ASN A 777 -68.95 -32.92 -36.27
CA ASN A 777 -67.86 -31.94 -36.20
C ASN A 777 -68.42 -30.53 -35.93
N TRP A 778 -68.67 -30.21 -34.66
CA TRP A 778 -69.16 -28.89 -34.24
C TRP A 778 -68.11 -27.77 -34.43
N ILE A 779 -66.83 -28.12 -34.50
CA ILE A 779 -65.73 -27.16 -34.60
C ILE A 779 -65.74 -26.48 -35.97
N GLU A 780 -65.96 -27.25 -37.04
CA GLU A 780 -66.10 -26.73 -38.40
C GLU A 780 -67.31 -25.79 -38.52
N GLY A 781 -68.44 -26.15 -37.88
CA GLY A 781 -69.62 -25.29 -37.84
C GLY A 781 -69.39 -23.98 -37.09
N GLN A 782 -68.71 -24.02 -35.94
CA GLN A 782 -68.33 -22.82 -35.20
C GLN A 782 -67.39 -21.93 -36.02
N TRP A 783 -66.35 -22.53 -36.61
CA TRP A 783 -65.42 -21.81 -37.46
C TRP A 783 -66.10 -21.17 -38.66
N TYR A 784 -67.00 -21.89 -39.34
CA TYR A 784 -67.72 -21.34 -40.49
C TYR A 784 -68.56 -20.12 -40.13
N GLN A 785 -69.22 -20.14 -38.97
CA GLN A 785 -69.98 -18.99 -38.47
C GLN A 785 -69.06 -17.80 -38.15
N GLU A 786 -68.03 -18.00 -37.32
CA GLU A 786 -67.09 -16.95 -36.93
C GLU A 786 -66.35 -16.38 -38.15
N LYS A 787 -65.92 -17.26 -39.08
CA LYS A 787 -65.32 -16.89 -40.36
C LYS A 787 -66.22 -15.97 -41.15
N ASN A 788 -67.51 -16.26 -41.27
CA ASN A 788 -68.44 -15.41 -42.01
C ASN A 788 -68.68 -14.06 -41.33
N GLU A 789 -68.75 -14.03 -40.00
CA GLU A 789 -68.83 -12.78 -39.23
C GLU A 789 -67.58 -11.92 -39.40
N LEU A 790 -66.39 -12.53 -39.35
CA LEU A 790 -65.12 -11.85 -39.61
C LEU A 790 -65.03 -11.35 -41.05
N LYS A 791 -65.44 -12.15 -42.05
CA LYS A 791 -65.47 -11.72 -43.45
C LYS A 791 -66.45 -10.58 -43.69
N ALA A 792 -67.62 -10.60 -43.05
CA ALA A 792 -68.60 -9.52 -43.14
C ALA A 792 -68.06 -8.20 -42.55
N LYS A 793 -67.42 -8.27 -41.37
CA LYS A 793 -66.83 -7.09 -40.69
C LYS A 793 -65.63 -6.50 -41.43
N ALA A 794 -64.73 -7.34 -41.93
CA ALA A 794 -63.44 -6.90 -42.48
C ALA A 794 -63.49 -6.56 -43.97
N PHE A 795 -64.33 -7.28 -44.74
CA PHE A 795 -64.31 -7.24 -46.21
C PHE A 795 -65.67 -6.88 -46.83
N GLY A 796 -66.67 -6.54 -46.02
CA GLY A 796 -67.99 -6.07 -46.48
C GLY A 796 -68.89 -7.15 -47.10
N GLY A 797 -68.56 -8.44 -46.95
CA GLY A 797 -69.36 -9.57 -47.47
C GLY A 797 -68.54 -10.65 -48.17
N ALA A 798 -69.21 -11.54 -48.92
CA ALA A 798 -68.58 -12.64 -49.63
C ALA A 798 -67.81 -12.15 -50.87
N ARG A 799 -66.49 -11.99 -50.76
CA ARG A 799 -65.57 -11.82 -51.90
C ARG A 799 -65.02 -13.17 -52.34
N SER A 800 -64.89 -13.38 -53.66
CA SER A 800 -64.34 -14.62 -54.25
C SER A 800 -62.80 -14.66 -54.29
N ASP A 801 -62.14 -13.52 -54.13
CA ASP A 801 -60.68 -13.35 -54.20
C ASP A 801 -59.96 -13.49 -52.84
N THR A 802 -60.72 -13.52 -51.74
CA THR A 802 -60.21 -13.46 -50.37
C THR A 802 -60.96 -14.46 -49.48
N ASP A 803 -60.20 -15.28 -48.76
CA ASP A 803 -60.74 -16.21 -47.79
C ASP A 803 -60.01 -16.14 -46.44
N LEU A 804 -60.65 -16.63 -45.38
CA LEU A 804 -60.00 -16.79 -44.08
C LEU A 804 -59.78 -18.28 -43.80
N VAL A 805 -58.56 -18.63 -43.37
CA VAL A 805 -58.17 -19.99 -42.98
C VAL A 805 -57.55 -19.94 -41.59
N ILE A 806 -57.51 -21.08 -40.91
CA ILE A 806 -56.78 -21.20 -39.65
C ILE A 806 -55.51 -22.02 -39.84
N VAL A 807 -54.45 -21.62 -39.15
CA VAL A 807 -53.16 -22.31 -39.16
C VAL A 807 -52.68 -22.49 -37.73
N SER A 808 -52.04 -23.63 -37.45
CA SER A 808 -51.38 -23.84 -36.16
C SER A 808 -50.04 -23.12 -36.12
N ASP A 809 -49.73 -22.52 -34.97
CA ASP A 809 -48.49 -21.79 -34.74
C ASP A 809 -47.89 -22.13 -33.37
N GLY A 810 -46.87 -21.39 -32.93
CA GLY A 810 -46.19 -21.64 -31.66
C GLY A 810 -47.05 -21.48 -30.41
N VAL A 811 -48.25 -20.88 -30.51
CA VAL A 811 -49.17 -20.70 -29.38
C VAL A 811 -50.16 -21.86 -29.28
N THR A 812 -50.55 -22.47 -30.41
CA THR A 812 -51.52 -23.57 -30.50
C THR A 812 -51.28 -24.73 -29.53
N PRO A 813 -50.05 -25.25 -29.32
CA PRO A 813 -49.82 -26.33 -28.36
C PRO A 813 -50.15 -25.96 -26.91
N ARG A 814 -50.06 -24.67 -26.56
CA ARG A 814 -50.17 -24.17 -25.19
C ARG A 814 -51.62 -23.83 -24.82
N ASP A 815 -52.32 -23.09 -25.67
CA ASP A 815 -53.64 -22.55 -25.36
C ASP A 815 -54.79 -23.14 -26.21
N LYS A 816 -54.43 -24.05 -27.13
CA LYS A 816 -55.32 -24.74 -28.07
C LYS A 816 -56.06 -23.81 -29.04
N SER A 817 -55.51 -22.63 -29.32
CA SER A 817 -56.03 -21.68 -30.29
C SER A 817 -55.22 -21.64 -31.59
N TYR A 818 -55.85 -21.23 -32.68
CA TYR A 818 -55.28 -21.22 -34.02
C TYR A 818 -55.22 -19.80 -34.56
N ALA A 819 -54.14 -19.46 -35.26
CA ALA A 819 -54.01 -18.16 -35.90
C ALA A 819 -54.98 -18.07 -37.08
N VAL A 820 -55.76 -16.99 -37.14
CA VAL A 820 -56.60 -16.69 -38.31
C VAL A 820 -55.73 -15.99 -39.36
N MET A 821 -55.73 -16.53 -40.57
CA MET A 821 -54.94 -16.04 -41.69
C MET A 821 -55.88 -15.62 -42.83
N VAL A 822 -55.51 -14.54 -43.50
CA VAL A 822 -56.09 -14.11 -44.77
C VAL A 822 -55.39 -14.86 -45.89
N ARG A 823 -56.16 -15.59 -46.70
CA ARG A 823 -55.72 -16.29 -47.91
C ARG A 823 -56.24 -15.54 -49.13
N GLN A 824 -55.35 -15.00 -49.96
CA GLN A 824 -55.68 -14.29 -51.20
C GLN A 824 -54.87 -14.84 -52.37
N LYS A 825 -55.40 -14.76 -53.59
CA LYS A 825 -54.61 -15.09 -54.78
C LYS A 825 -53.66 -13.95 -55.12
N ASN A 826 -52.36 -14.23 -55.26
CA ASN A 826 -51.38 -13.27 -55.76
C ASN A 826 -51.48 -13.10 -57.29
N GLN A 827 -50.69 -12.19 -57.87
CA GLN A 827 -50.74 -11.87 -59.32
C GLN A 827 -50.46 -13.07 -60.23
N ASP A 828 -49.76 -14.10 -59.71
CA ASP A 828 -49.41 -15.33 -60.42
C ASP A 828 -50.40 -16.49 -60.15
N GLY A 829 -51.49 -16.25 -59.41
CA GLY A 829 -52.53 -17.24 -59.13
C GLY A 829 -52.24 -18.21 -57.97
N TYR A 830 -51.17 -17.98 -57.20
CA TYR A 830 -50.84 -18.74 -55.99
C TYR A 830 -51.49 -18.16 -54.73
N ASP A 831 -51.70 -18.99 -53.72
CA ASP A 831 -52.23 -18.56 -52.42
C ASP A 831 -51.16 -17.78 -51.64
N ASP A 832 -51.44 -16.52 -51.34
CA ASP A 832 -50.73 -15.65 -50.40
C ASP A 832 -51.48 -15.65 -49.06
N VAL A 833 -50.81 -16.12 -48.00
CA VAL A 833 -51.41 -16.35 -46.68
C VAL A 833 -50.73 -15.47 -45.65
N ARG A 834 -51.47 -14.56 -45.01
CA ARG A 834 -50.94 -13.56 -44.06
C ARG A 834 -51.76 -13.49 -42.78
N PRO A 835 -51.20 -13.11 -41.62
CA PRO A 835 -51.97 -12.99 -40.38
C PRO A 835 -53.11 -11.99 -40.50
N TYR A 836 -54.30 -12.36 -40.01
CA TYR A 836 -55.43 -11.44 -39.90
C TYR A 836 -55.37 -10.71 -38.56
N TYR A 837 -55.28 -9.37 -38.60
CA TYR A 837 -55.21 -8.53 -37.40
C TYR A 837 -56.57 -7.93 -37.05
N GLY A 838 -56.92 -7.92 -35.77
CA GLY A 838 -58.14 -7.30 -35.25
C GLY A 838 -57.98 -5.79 -35.02
N GLU A 839 -59.06 -5.13 -34.60
CA GLU A 839 -59.08 -3.68 -34.33
C GLU A 839 -58.08 -3.21 -33.26
N ASN A 840 -57.64 -4.12 -32.39
CA ASN A 840 -56.62 -3.89 -31.36
C ASN A 840 -55.17 -4.05 -31.86
N GLY A 841 -54.98 -4.29 -33.16
CA GLY A 841 -53.66 -4.51 -33.76
C GLY A 841 -53.01 -5.86 -33.41
N LEU A 842 -53.73 -6.76 -32.72
CA LEU A 842 -53.25 -8.10 -32.40
C LEU A 842 -53.76 -9.13 -33.41
N PRO A 843 -53.00 -10.20 -33.69
CA PRO A 843 -53.47 -11.30 -34.52
C PRO A 843 -54.74 -11.93 -33.94
N VAL A 844 -55.77 -12.06 -34.78
CA VAL A 844 -57.02 -12.72 -34.42
C VAL A 844 -56.79 -14.22 -34.36
N ARG A 845 -57.41 -14.88 -33.39
CA ARG A 845 -57.26 -16.32 -33.16
C ARG A 845 -58.62 -16.99 -33.04
N PHE A 846 -58.72 -18.17 -33.63
CA PHE A 846 -59.87 -19.05 -33.48
C PHE A 846 -59.61 -20.03 -32.34
N LYS A 847 -60.57 -20.17 -31.42
CA LYS A 847 -60.49 -21.14 -30.33
C LYS A 847 -61.79 -21.92 -30.25
N PRO A 848 -61.78 -23.24 -30.54
CA PRO A 848 -62.93 -24.08 -30.28
C PRO A 848 -63.31 -24.05 -28.80
N ASP A 849 -64.56 -23.71 -28.50
CA ASP A 849 -65.06 -23.57 -27.13
C ASP A 849 -66.29 -24.45 -26.89
N GLN A 850 -66.08 -25.56 -26.16
CA GLN A 850 -67.15 -26.50 -25.81
C GLN A 850 -68.20 -25.90 -24.86
N GLN A 851 -67.89 -24.87 -24.09
CA GLN A 851 -68.82 -24.33 -23.08
C GLN A 851 -69.85 -23.38 -23.70
N THR A 852 -69.39 -22.53 -24.61
CA THR A 852 -70.19 -21.46 -25.20
C THR A 852 -70.69 -21.75 -26.61
N SER A 853 -70.08 -22.69 -27.33
CA SER A 853 -70.46 -23.00 -28.72
C SER A 853 -71.89 -23.54 -28.83
N PRO A 854 -72.80 -22.83 -29.53
CA PRO A 854 -74.14 -23.34 -29.81
C PRO A 854 -74.11 -24.64 -30.62
N MET A 855 -73.12 -24.77 -31.52
CA MET A 855 -72.93 -25.94 -32.37
C MET A 855 -72.53 -27.18 -31.55
N TYR A 856 -71.70 -27.01 -30.52
CA TYR A 856 -71.37 -28.11 -29.59
C TYR A 856 -72.62 -28.59 -28.85
N ARG A 857 -73.41 -27.67 -28.27
CA ARG A 857 -74.64 -28.02 -27.56
C ARG A 857 -75.65 -28.75 -28.45
N GLN A 858 -75.83 -28.27 -29.68
CA GLN A 858 -76.72 -28.90 -30.65
C GLN A 858 -76.24 -30.31 -31.04
N THR A 859 -74.94 -30.48 -31.24
CA THR A 859 -74.35 -31.79 -31.55
C THR A 859 -74.55 -32.78 -30.40
N MET A 860 -74.34 -32.35 -29.15
CA MET A 860 -74.57 -33.18 -27.97
C MET A 860 -76.05 -33.57 -27.81
N GLN A 861 -76.98 -32.65 -28.08
CA GLN A 861 -78.41 -32.95 -28.08
C GLN A 861 -78.79 -33.98 -29.15
N PHE A 862 -78.25 -33.85 -30.36
CA PHE A 862 -78.51 -34.80 -31.44
C PHE A 862 -77.94 -36.19 -31.14
N GLN A 863 -76.74 -36.26 -30.53
CA GLN A 863 -76.18 -37.52 -30.06
C GLN A 863 -77.02 -38.15 -28.95
N GLN A 864 -77.50 -37.35 -27.99
CA GLN A 864 -78.38 -37.82 -26.92
C GLN A 864 -79.71 -38.35 -27.49
N GLN A 865 -80.34 -37.64 -28.42
CA GLN A 865 -81.54 -38.09 -29.13
C GLN A 865 -81.32 -39.41 -29.88
N ARG A 866 -80.17 -39.58 -30.54
CA ARG A 866 -79.84 -40.86 -31.20
C ARG A 866 -79.63 -42.00 -30.21
N VAL A 867 -79.01 -41.73 -29.05
CA VAL A 867 -78.86 -42.71 -27.97
C VAL A 867 -80.24 -43.07 -27.40
N ASP A 868 -81.11 -42.09 -27.19
CA ASP A 868 -82.46 -42.26 -26.70
C ASP A 868 -83.34 -43.00 -27.73
N GLU A 869 -83.27 -42.68 -29.02
CA GLU A 869 -83.93 -43.42 -30.10
C GLU A 869 -83.41 -44.86 -30.23
N ALA A 870 -82.10 -45.07 -30.10
CA ALA A 870 -81.50 -46.40 -30.10
C ALA A 870 -81.84 -47.21 -28.82
N ARG A 871 -82.15 -46.52 -27.72
CA ARG A 871 -82.64 -47.11 -26.48
C ARG A 871 -84.12 -47.47 -26.61
N VAL A 872 -84.96 -46.59 -27.16
CA VAL A 872 -86.38 -46.84 -27.46
C VAL A 872 -86.55 -47.98 -28.47
N LYS A 873 -85.71 -48.04 -29.52
CA LYS A 873 -85.66 -49.18 -30.46
C LYS A 873 -85.25 -50.50 -29.80
N ARG A 874 -84.49 -50.46 -28.69
CA ARG A 874 -84.13 -51.64 -27.88
C ARG A 874 -85.22 -52.02 -26.88
N GLU A 875 -85.99 -51.06 -26.36
CA GLU A 875 -87.07 -51.28 -25.39
C GLU A 875 -88.43 -51.64 -26.06
N GLY A 876 -88.65 -51.31 -27.33
CA GLY A 876 -89.91 -51.53 -28.07
C GLY A 876 -90.05 -52.81 -28.88
N ASN A 877 -89.09 -53.75 -28.81
CA ASN A 877 -89.14 -55.03 -29.52
C ASN A 877 -88.70 -56.16 -28.58
N PRO A 878 -89.56 -57.13 -28.20
CA PRO A 878 -89.16 -58.22 -27.32
C PRO A 878 -88.07 -59.04 -28.00
N LEU A 879 -86.95 -59.25 -27.30
CA LEU A 879 -85.92 -60.21 -27.67
C LEU A 879 -86.60 -61.58 -27.93
N PRO A 880 -86.37 -62.24 -29.08
CA PRO A 880 -86.75 -63.63 -29.24
C PRO A 880 -86.09 -64.47 -28.14
N GLN A 881 -86.92 -65.23 -27.42
CA GLN A 881 -86.45 -66.29 -26.53
C GLN A 881 -85.55 -67.24 -27.33
N PHE A 882 -84.26 -67.31 -26.98
CA PHE A 882 -83.44 -68.44 -27.38
C PHE A 882 -83.80 -69.61 -26.47
N SER A 883 -84.46 -70.62 -27.04
CA SER A 883 -84.65 -71.92 -26.41
C SER A 883 -83.29 -72.65 -26.35
N ASN A 884 -82.92 -73.09 -25.16
CA ASN A 884 -81.75 -73.95 -24.95
C ASN A 884 -82.06 -75.35 -25.49
N ASN A 885 -81.53 -75.68 -26.67
CA ASN A 885 -81.27 -77.05 -27.10
C ASN A 885 -80.00 -77.03 -27.95
N GLU A 886 -78.85 -76.99 -27.26
CA GLU A 886 -77.60 -77.73 -27.54
C GLU A 886 -76.49 -77.15 -26.64
N GLY A 887 -75.87 -78.02 -25.85
CA GLY A 887 -75.15 -77.67 -24.62
C GLY A 887 -73.82 -76.93 -24.81
N TYR A 888 -73.60 -75.91 -23.98
CA TYR A 888 -72.29 -75.31 -23.78
C TYR A 888 -71.47 -76.16 -22.79
N THR A 889 -70.38 -76.76 -23.27
CA THR A 889 -69.34 -77.37 -22.44
C THR A 889 -68.25 -76.32 -22.17
N PRO A 890 -67.89 -76.02 -20.91
CA PRO A 890 -66.80 -75.09 -20.63
C PRO A 890 -65.45 -75.61 -21.17
N PRO A 891 -64.56 -74.76 -21.73
CA PRO A 891 -63.25 -75.19 -22.18
C PRO A 891 -62.34 -75.61 -21.00
N ASP A 892 -61.69 -76.75 -21.16
CA ASP A 892 -60.70 -77.34 -20.24
C ASP A 892 -59.40 -76.52 -20.22
N LEU A 893 -59.07 -75.96 -19.05
CA LEU A 893 -57.94 -75.05 -18.83
C LEU A 893 -56.59 -75.76 -18.62
N THR A 894 -56.48 -77.04 -18.94
CA THR A 894 -55.24 -77.82 -18.71
C THR A 894 -54.33 -77.98 -19.94
N LYS A 895 -54.62 -77.32 -21.08
CA LYS A 895 -53.76 -77.35 -22.28
C LYS A 895 -53.20 -75.96 -22.63
N PRO A 896 -51.88 -75.82 -22.89
CA PRO A 896 -51.32 -74.57 -23.38
C PRO A 896 -51.38 -74.55 -24.91
N PHE A 897 -52.07 -73.58 -25.50
CA PHE A 897 -51.92 -73.30 -26.94
C PHE A 897 -51.96 -71.80 -27.22
N GLY A 898 -50.81 -71.28 -27.65
CA GLY A 898 -50.70 -70.13 -28.51
C GLY A 898 -50.92 -70.48 -29.98
N TYR A 899 -50.88 -69.43 -30.79
CA TYR A 899 -51.02 -69.35 -32.26
C TYR A 899 -52.44 -69.53 -32.84
N GLY A 900 -53.06 -68.38 -33.14
CA GLY A 900 -54.20 -68.28 -34.05
C GLY A 900 -55.00 -66.98 -33.85
N SER A 901 -54.77 -66.00 -34.74
CA SER A 901 -55.56 -64.80 -35.05
C SER A 901 -56.49 -64.21 -33.98
N ALA A 902 -56.10 -63.07 -33.40
CA ALA A 902 -56.99 -62.14 -32.72
C ALA A 902 -57.12 -60.82 -33.50
N ASN A 903 -57.88 -60.85 -34.59
CA ASN A 903 -58.70 -59.71 -34.97
C ASN A 903 -59.96 -59.76 -34.10
N ASN A 904 -60.34 -58.60 -33.56
CA ASN A 904 -61.54 -58.32 -32.73
C ASN A 904 -61.45 -58.62 -31.23
N LEU A 905 -60.90 -57.66 -30.48
CA LEU A 905 -61.41 -57.31 -29.15
C LEU A 905 -61.51 -55.76 -29.03
N PRO A 906 -62.62 -55.19 -28.54
CA PRO A 906 -62.73 -53.75 -28.27
C PRO A 906 -62.07 -53.37 -26.93
N SER A 907 -61.18 -52.38 -26.94
CA SER A 907 -61.62 -51.02 -26.65
C SER A 907 -61.52 -50.41 -25.26
N ASN A 908 -61.49 -51.10 -24.11
CA ASN A 908 -61.69 -50.34 -22.86
C ASN A 908 -61.41 -51.10 -21.55
N ILE A 909 -60.15 -51.12 -21.10
CA ILE A 909 -59.76 -51.06 -19.68
C ILE A 909 -58.42 -50.31 -19.58
N TYR A 910 -58.45 -49.01 -19.25
CA TYR A 910 -57.30 -48.33 -18.67
C TYR A 910 -57.46 -48.38 -17.15
N ALA A 911 -56.60 -49.14 -16.49
CA ALA A 911 -56.46 -49.11 -15.04
C ALA A 911 -55.72 -47.81 -14.67
N GLY A 912 -56.45 -46.88 -14.05
CA GLY A 912 -55.86 -45.83 -13.23
C GLY A 912 -55.47 -46.43 -11.88
N GLY A 913 -54.16 -46.54 -11.63
CA GLY A 913 -53.58 -46.71 -10.31
C GLY A 913 -52.91 -45.40 -9.92
N LYS A 914 -53.40 -44.80 -8.81
CA LYS A 914 -52.69 -43.77 -8.07
C LYS A 914 -51.47 -44.37 -7.37
#